data_AF-A0A172RW97-F1
#
_entry.id   AF-A0A172RW97-F1
#
_cell.length_a   1.000
_cell.length_b   1.000
_cell.length_c   1.000
_cell.angle_alpha   90.00
_cell.angle_beta   90.00
_cell.angle_gamma   90.00
#
_symmetry.space_group_name_H-M   'P 1'
#
loop_
_entity.id
_entity.type
_entity.pdbx_description
1 polymer ?
#
loop_
_entity_poly.entity_id
_entity_poly.type
_entity_poly.pdbx_seq_one_letter_code
_entity_poly.pdbx_strand_id
1 'polypeptide(L)'
;MADQNAPIIEDDPRQVRLNKREALIAAGSNPYGSEAIEITHLTGELAKQYAELENGASTEDRVRVAGRIMARRVQGKIAFLVLRDREGDVQLFCRINELGEESFEALKDLDVGDWLVAEGCVLRTKRGELSVAIDTWKLQSKSIRPLPEKFHGLTDKETRYRQRYVDMVMNPASKSVFVKRSRIISAIRRFMEEQGYLEVETPILQETLGGANAKPFTTHFNALDQECYLRIATELHLKRLLVGGMDRVFEIGRQFRNEGMDLTHNPEFTSMEAYCAFNDVEGMKRLSEGVFRAANAAVNSSDTITYQGQTIELGGTWRSVAMSDLVSEHVGEEVSLDTPVEHLREILDANHLEWQSDWGAGKLIFTLYDELCESEIVNPTFVCDYPVEVSPLAKRKPSDPRLTDRFELVIAGHEYANAFSELNDPVDQESRFAAQVEAKKHGDDEAMEYDADYIRALEYGMPPAGGVGYGIDRMIMLLCDQASIRDVLLFPHMRPESKQEKQGEAGDQEAAPAPAAEAAAEEAPAAAGVELSGAAAEAANTPAPQPGEKLEAGISRDAALELLKAHNQDEYHILHGLQLEGLMRYYARQFDSENEEFWGIVGMLHDLDWEEFPTEEDHTVRAAEMLAEAGVAPVVARAIQTHNSDVNAALPTPEHQMERVLCAVDELSGLINACVKLRPSHSVTDMNLKSLKKKYKTASFAAGCDREVIARGAEYMGMELSDLFTSILDAEKALVEEGNPAFE
;
A
#
# COMPACT_ATOMS: atom_id res chain seq x y z
N MET A 1 47.44 -0.36 25.95
CA MET A 1 46.74 0.64 26.78
C MET A 1 46.17 1.67 25.84
N ALA A 2 44.87 1.95 25.99
CA ALA A 2 44.01 2.79 25.14
C ALA A 2 43.85 2.26 23.69
N ASP A 3 42.66 1.99 23.16
CA ASP A 3 41.37 2.63 23.41
C ASP A 3 40.26 1.57 23.62
N GLN A 4 39.89 1.38 24.88
CA GLN A 4 38.67 0.70 25.30
C GLN A 4 37.82 1.78 25.94
N ASN A 5 36.97 2.44 25.15
CA ASN A 5 35.84 3.24 25.63
C ASN A 5 34.95 3.63 24.44
N ALA A 6 34.34 2.62 23.80
CA ALA A 6 33.00 2.84 23.27
C ALA A 6 32.05 2.83 24.48
N PRO A 7 31.14 3.79 24.64
CA PRO A 7 30.20 3.78 25.75
C PRO A 7 29.37 2.49 25.64
N ILE A 8 29.54 1.58 26.60
CA ILE A 8 28.61 0.47 26.80
C ILE A 8 27.32 1.15 27.28
N ILE A 9 26.33 1.26 26.41
CA ILE A 9 24.97 1.61 26.82
C ILE A 9 24.54 0.49 27.76
N GLU A 10 24.47 0.79 29.04
CA GLU A 10 24.31 -0.17 30.15
C GLU A 10 22.93 -0.86 30.18
N ASP A 11 22.10 -0.70 29.12
CA ASP A 11 20.71 -1.20 29.10
C ASP A 11 20.15 -1.56 27.70
N ASP A 12 20.97 -1.93 26.69
CA ASP A 12 20.41 -2.51 25.44
C ASP A 12 19.85 -3.93 25.70
N PRO A 13 18.53 -4.17 25.62
CA PRO A 13 17.93 -5.47 25.89
C PRO A 13 18.45 -6.57 24.96
N ARG A 14 18.86 -6.21 23.74
CA ARG A 14 19.45 -7.16 22.78
C ARG A 14 20.83 -7.60 23.23
N GLN A 15 21.68 -6.68 23.67
CA GLN A 15 23.01 -7.01 24.19
C GLN A 15 22.92 -7.86 25.47
N VAL A 16 21.98 -7.58 26.37
CA VAL A 16 21.73 -8.43 27.55
C VAL A 16 21.38 -9.87 27.15
N ARG A 17 20.48 -10.05 26.17
CA ARG A 17 20.09 -11.38 25.67
C ARG A 17 21.22 -12.10 24.94
N LEU A 18 22.10 -11.37 24.24
CA LEU A 18 23.33 -11.91 23.66
C LEU A 18 24.29 -12.42 24.74
N ASN A 19 24.50 -11.66 25.80
CA ASN A 19 25.35 -12.08 26.92
C ASN A 19 24.80 -13.35 27.61
N LYS A 20 23.48 -13.44 27.81
CA LYS A 20 22.82 -14.66 28.31
C LYS A 20 23.02 -15.86 27.38
N ARG A 21 22.90 -15.65 26.06
CA ARG A 21 23.17 -16.70 25.06
C ARG A 21 24.62 -17.21 25.17
N GLU A 22 25.59 -16.31 25.25
CA GLU A 22 27.01 -16.68 25.41
C GLU A 22 27.26 -17.44 26.71
N ALA A 23 26.64 -17.02 27.82
CA ALA A 23 26.75 -17.74 29.10
C ALA A 23 26.21 -19.18 29.01
N LEU A 24 25.09 -19.40 28.32
CA LEU A 24 24.56 -20.75 28.08
C LEU A 24 25.55 -21.64 27.31
N ILE A 25 26.16 -21.09 26.25
CA ILE A 25 27.16 -21.81 25.44
C ILE A 25 28.42 -22.11 26.27
N ALA A 26 28.90 -21.15 27.05
CA ALA A 26 30.05 -21.32 27.92
C ALA A 26 29.81 -22.40 29.01
N ALA A 27 28.57 -22.54 29.47
CA ALA A 27 28.15 -23.60 30.39
C ALA A 27 27.95 -24.96 29.71
N GLY A 28 28.18 -25.08 28.40
CA GLY A 28 27.99 -26.31 27.63
C GLY A 28 26.54 -26.61 27.23
N SER A 29 25.62 -25.65 27.41
CA SER A 29 24.23 -25.77 27.00
C SER A 29 24.03 -25.24 25.57
N ASN A 30 23.19 -25.92 24.77
CA ASN A 30 22.83 -25.46 23.43
C ASN A 30 21.56 -24.58 23.50
N PRO A 31 21.66 -23.25 23.27
CA PRO A 31 20.49 -22.35 23.29
C PRO A 31 19.55 -22.51 22.08
N TYR A 32 19.91 -23.35 21.09
CA TYR A 32 19.14 -23.63 19.88
C TYR A 32 19.02 -25.13 19.65
N GLY A 33 17.98 -25.74 20.23
CA GLY A 33 17.73 -27.17 20.18
C GLY A 33 17.67 -27.70 18.74
N SER A 34 18.27 -28.86 18.51
CA SER A 34 18.33 -29.55 17.21
C SER A 34 17.71 -30.95 17.25
N GLU A 35 17.24 -31.39 18.42
CA GLU A 35 16.67 -32.71 18.63
C GLU A 35 15.17 -32.70 18.33
N ALA A 36 14.67 -33.77 17.70
CA ALA A 36 13.24 -33.99 17.58
C ALA A 36 12.67 -34.36 18.95
N ILE A 37 11.69 -33.58 19.43
CA ILE A 37 11.00 -33.83 20.70
C ILE A 37 9.52 -34.04 20.40
N GLU A 38 9.00 -35.19 20.82
CA GLU A 38 7.58 -35.52 20.66
C GLU A 38 6.73 -34.66 21.60
N ILE A 39 5.87 -33.81 21.03
CA ILE A 39 4.91 -33.01 21.78
C ILE A 39 3.61 -33.80 21.86
N THR A 40 3.14 -34.05 23.09
CA THR A 40 2.00 -34.94 23.33
C THR A 40 0.65 -34.24 23.18
N HIS A 41 0.59 -32.94 23.44
CA HIS A 41 -0.65 -32.16 23.46
C HIS A 41 -0.39 -30.72 23.04
N LEU A 42 -1.37 -30.14 22.35
CA LEU A 42 -1.48 -28.69 22.13
C LEU A 42 -2.27 -28.04 23.25
N THR A 43 -2.07 -26.74 23.46
CA THR A 43 -2.73 -26.02 24.55
C THR A 43 -4.26 -26.00 24.38
N GLY A 44 -4.77 -25.96 23.15
CA GLY A 44 -6.20 -25.98 22.87
C GLY A 44 -6.84 -27.35 23.16
N GLU A 45 -6.12 -28.44 22.91
CA GLU A 45 -6.52 -29.80 23.30
C GLU A 45 -6.63 -29.92 24.81
N LEU A 46 -5.64 -29.42 25.56
CA LEU A 46 -5.68 -29.39 27.03
C LEU A 46 -6.87 -28.56 27.54
N ALA A 47 -7.11 -27.39 26.94
CA ALA A 47 -8.23 -26.53 27.33
C ALA A 47 -9.59 -27.23 27.17
N LYS A 48 -9.76 -28.01 26.10
CA LYS A 48 -10.99 -28.80 25.86
C LYS A 48 -11.10 -30.00 26.79
N GLN A 49 -10.03 -30.79 26.91
CA GLN A 49 -10.03 -32.03 27.69
C GLN A 49 -10.27 -31.77 29.19
N TYR A 50 -9.73 -30.67 29.72
CA TYR A 50 -9.81 -30.32 31.14
C TYR A 50 -10.74 -29.13 31.42
N ALA A 51 -11.70 -28.86 30.53
CA ALA A 51 -12.66 -27.76 30.67
C ALA A 51 -13.40 -27.79 32.02
N GLU A 52 -13.81 -28.99 32.45
CA GLU A 52 -14.58 -29.24 33.68
C GLU A 52 -13.71 -29.53 34.92
N LEU A 53 -12.38 -29.40 34.85
CA LEU A 53 -11.50 -29.64 35.99
C LEU A 53 -11.76 -28.59 37.08
N GLU A 54 -12.05 -29.00 38.31
CA GLU A 54 -12.38 -28.09 39.41
C GLU A 54 -11.20 -27.19 39.84
N ASN A 55 -11.50 -26.01 40.37
CA ASN A 55 -10.48 -25.07 40.86
C ASN A 55 -9.67 -25.67 42.02
N GLY A 56 -8.34 -25.70 41.87
CA GLY A 56 -7.44 -26.28 42.86
C GLY A 56 -7.24 -27.80 42.73
N ALA A 57 -7.93 -28.46 41.78
CA ALA A 57 -7.71 -29.86 41.48
C ALA A 57 -6.40 -30.07 40.71
N SER A 58 -5.78 -31.23 40.91
CA SER A 58 -4.60 -31.70 40.18
C SER A 58 -4.88 -33.08 39.61
N THR A 59 -4.29 -33.40 38.46
CA THR A 59 -4.40 -34.73 37.85
C THR A 59 -3.03 -35.42 37.85
N GLU A 60 -3.03 -36.71 37.52
CA GLU A 60 -1.79 -37.48 37.29
C GLU A 60 -1.41 -37.49 35.79
N ASP A 61 -2.16 -36.78 34.96
CA ASP A 61 -1.98 -36.79 33.51
C ASP A 61 -0.74 -36.00 33.15
N ARG A 62 0.29 -36.73 32.71
CA ARG A 62 1.55 -36.16 32.25
C ARG A 62 1.45 -35.72 30.80
N VAL A 63 1.83 -34.47 30.56
CA VAL A 63 1.80 -33.86 29.23
C VAL A 63 3.14 -33.19 28.95
N ARG A 64 3.57 -33.31 27.69
CA ARG A 64 4.66 -32.52 27.11
C ARG A 64 4.09 -31.49 26.15
N VAL A 65 4.35 -30.23 26.44
CA VAL A 65 3.89 -29.04 25.69
C VAL A 65 5.09 -28.25 25.19
N ALA A 66 4.93 -27.54 24.08
CA ALA A 66 5.96 -26.68 23.52
C ALA A 66 5.37 -25.36 23.03
N GLY A 67 6.15 -24.29 23.10
CA GLY A 67 5.70 -22.99 22.63
C GLY A 67 6.65 -21.86 22.98
N ARG A 68 6.19 -20.64 22.75
CA ARG A 68 6.91 -19.40 23.04
C ARG A 68 6.49 -18.86 24.41
N ILE A 69 7.45 -18.41 25.22
CA ILE A 69 7.18 -17.70 26.47
C ILE A 69 6.56 -16.35 26.13
N MET A 70 5.30 -16.16 26.48
CA MET A 70 4.58 -14.91 26.32
C MET A 70 4.59 -14.08 27.59
N ALA A 71 4.60 -14.71 28.77
CA ALA A 71 4.68 -14.01 30.05
C ALA A 71 5.55 -14.79 31.03
N ARG A 72 6.15 -14.06 31.97
CA ARG A 72 6.97 -14.63 33.04
C ARG A 72 6.77 -13.84 34.32
N ARG A 73 6.52 -14.55 35.43
CA ARG A 73 6.40 -13.97 36.77
C ARG A 73 7.12 -14.85 37.79
N VAL A 74 8.10 -14.30 38.49
CA VAL A 74 8.88 -15.01 39.51
C VAL A 74 8.54 -14.48 40.90
N GLN A 75 8.33 -15.39 41.86
CA GLN A 75 7.96 -15.08 43.24
C GLN A 75 8.68 -16.03 44.21
N GLY A 76 9.90 -15.66 44.61
CA GLY A 76 10.71 -16.48 45.51
C GLY A 76 10.95 -17.88 44.94
N LYS A 77 10.34 -18.90 45.56
CA LYS A 77 10.50 -20.33 45.23
C LYS A 77 9.54 -20.85 44.15
N ILE A 78 8.77 -19.96 43.54
CA ILE A 78 7.75 -20.27 42.53
C ILE A 78 7.94 -19.35 41.33
N ALA A 79 7.72 -19.86 40.12
CA ALA A 79 7.60 -19.07 38.91
C ALA A 79 6.38 -19.53 38.09
N PHE A 80 5.78 -18.59 37.37
CA PHE A 80 4.72 -18.82 36.41
C PHE A 80 5.19 -18.33 35.04
N LEU A 81 5.10 -19.19 34.04
CA LEU A 81 5.36 -18.83 32.64
C LEU A 81 4.08 -19.05 31.85
N VAL A 82 3.78 -18.21 30.87
CA VAL A 82 2.69 -18.47 29.91
C VAL A 82 3.33 -18.90 28.61
N LEU A 83 3.01 -20.12 28.17
CA LEU A 83 3.53 -20.73 26.96
C LEU A 83 2.45 -20.68 25.87
N ARG A 84 2.80 -20.16 24.69
CA ARG A 84 1.90 -20.08 23.53
C ARG A 84 2.31 -21.01 22.41
N ASP A 85 1.37 -21.81 21.92
CA ASP A 85 1.54 -22.63 20.73
C ASP A 85 0.63 -22.17 19.57
N ARG A 86 0.29 -23.08 18.65
CA ARG A 86 -0.58 -22.73 17.51
C ARG A 86 -2.07 -22.58 17.86
N GLU A 87 -2.53 -23.17 18.95
CA GLU A 87 -3.93 -23.21 19.38
C GLU A 87 -4.25 -22.26 20.55
N GLY A 88 -3.26 -21.85 21.34
CA GLY A 88 -3.49 -20.89 22.40
C GLY A 88 -2.38 -20.81 23.44
N ASP A 89 -2.78 -20.52 24.67
CA ASP A 89 -1.90 -20.32 25.82
C ASP A 89 -2.13 -21.40 26.89
N VAL A 90 -1.06 -21.80 27.58
CA VAL A 90 -1.12 -22.58 28.81
C VAL A 90 -0.14 -22.02 29.84
N GLN A 91 -0.55 -21.98 31.11
CA GLN A 91 0.34 -21.59 32.20
C GLN A 91 1.22 -22.78 32.61
N LEU A 92 2.51 -22.52 32.79
CA LEU A 92 3.46 -23.42 33.43
C LEU A 92 3.61 -23.01 34.89
N PHE A 93 3.36 -23.95 35.80
CA PHE A 93 3.54 -23.78 37.23
C PHE A 93 4.87 -24.39 37.67
N CYS A 94 5.86 -23.54 37.92
CA CYS A 94 7.24 -23.95 38.15
C CYS A 94 7.57 -23.81 39.65
N ARG A 95 8.01 -24.89 40.30
CA ARG A 95 8.33 -24.90 41.73
C ARG A 95 9.72 -25.45 41.97
N ILE A 96 10.50 -24.81 42.84
CA ILE A 96 11.88 -25.25 43.16
C ILE A 96 11.93 -26.68 43.70
N ASN A 97 10.89 -27.13 44.43
CA ASN A 97 10.85 -28.48 45.00
C ASN A 97 10.67 -29.58 43.93
N GLU A 98 10.08 -29.24 42.77
CA GLU A 98 9.86 -30.21 41.68
C GLU A 98 11.03 -30.19 40.69
N LEU A 99 11.58 -28.99 40.41
CA LEU A 99 12.64 -28.80 39.42
C LEU A 99 14.07 -28.98 39.99
N GLY A 100 14.25 -28.81 41.29
CA GLY A 100 15.57 -28.65 41.92
C GLY A 100 16.10 -27.22 41.80
N GLU A 101 17.10 -26.89 42.64
CA GLU A 101 17.64 -25.52 42.76
C GLU A 101 18.30 -25.05 41.46
N GLU A 102 19.21 -25.84 40.88
CA GLU A 102 19.95 -25.49 39.65
C GLU A 102 19.02 -25.23 38.45
N SER A 103 18.08 -26.15 38.19
CA SER A 103 17.11 -26.03 37.09
C SER A 103 16.15 -24.86 37.31
N PHE A 104 15.74 -24.60 38.55
CA PHE A 104 14.87 -23.46 38.87
C PHE A 104 15.60 -22.12 38.70
N GLU A 105 16.86 -22.02 39.10
CA GLU A 105 17.69 -20.84 38.87
C GLU A 105 17.86 -20.57 37.36
N ALA A 106 18.19 -21.60 36.56
CA ALA A 106 18.28 -21.47 35.11
C ALA A 106 16.94 -21.08 34.46
N LEU A 107 15.81 -21.61 34.95
CA LEU A 107 14.47 -21.24 34.47
C LEU A 107 14.16 -19.77 34.73
N LYS A 108 14.63 -19.22 35.86
CA LYS A 108 14.46 -17.79 36.14
C LYS A 108 15.21 -16.93 35.14
N ASP A 109 16.29 -17.39 34.51
CA ASP A 109 17.03 -16.58 33.55
C ASP A 109 16.42 -16.55 32.13
N LEU A 110 15.39 -17.37 31.88
CA LEU A 110 14.62 -17.33 30.63
C LEU A 110 13.93 -15.98 30.40
N ASP A 111 13.80 -15.61 29.13
CA ASP A 111 13.19 -14.35 28.71
C ASP A 111 11.88 -14.57 27.94
N VAL A 112 10.98 -13.58 28.03
CA VAL A 112 9.83 -13.50 27.13
C VAL A 112 10.32 -13.49 25.67
N GLY A 113 9.72 -14.33 24.84
CA GLY A 113 10.11 -14.60 23.46
C GLY A 113 10.86 -15.91 23.25
N ASP A 114 11.48 -16.48 24.30
CA ASP A 114 12.18 -17.78 24.19
C ASP A 114 11.20 -18.91 23.85
N TRP A 115 11.67 -19.92 23.12
CA TRP A 115 10.92 -21.15 22.87
C TRP A 115 11.37 -22.25 23.82
N LEU A 116 10.45 -22.98 24.42
CA LEU A 116 10.77 -24.15 25.24
C LEU A 116 9.83 -25.33 24.99
N VAL A 117 10.31 -26.49 25.41
CA VAL A 117 9.49 -27.66 25.72
C VAL A 117 9.42 -27.82 27.23
N ALA A 118 8.25 -28.14 27.75
CA ALA A 118 8.01 -28.42 29.16
C ALA A 118 7.21 -29.71 29.33
N GLU A 119 7.50 -30.46 30.39
CA GLU A 119 6.79 -31.69 30.76
C GLU A 119 6.38 -31.65 32.24
N GLY A 120 5.17 -32.14 32.52
CA GLY A 120 4.64 -32.22 33.87
C GLY A 120 3.17 -32.63 33.94
N CYS A 121 2.57 -32.54 35.13
CA CYS A 121 1.18 -32.93 35.35
C CYS A 121 0.21 -31.76 35.17
N VAL A 122 -0.98 -32.04 34.64
CA VAL A 122 -2.05 -31.03 34.51
C VAL A 122 -2.68 -30.72 35.88
N LEU A 123 -2.97 -29.45 36.13
CA LEU A 123 -3.76 -29.00 37.27
C LEU A 123 -4.56 -27.74 36.92
N ARG A 124 -5.52 -27.40 37.78
CA ARG A 124 -6.14 -26.08 37.77
C ARG A 124 -5.79 -25.36 39.06
N THR A 125 -5.24 -24.15 38.95
CA THR A 125 -4.89 -23.37 40.15
C THR A 125 -6.14 -23.03 40.96
N LYS A 126 -5.97 -22.62 42.22
CA LYS A 126 -7.09 -22.14 43.06
C LYS A 126 -7.82 -20.93 42.46
N ARG A 127 -7.17 -20.19 41.56
CA ARG A 127 -7.73 -19.04 40.83
C ARG A 127 -8.46 -19.45 39.54
N GLY A 128 -8.51 -20.74 39.24
CA GLY A 128 -9.22 -21.31 38.10
C GLY A 128 -8.42 -21.36 36.80
N GLU A 129 -7.14 -21.01 36.80
CA GLU A 129 -6.30 -21.08 35.61
C GLU A 129 -5.77 -22.49 35.38
N LEU A 130 -6.00 -23.06 34.19
CA LEU A 130 -5.44 -24.36 33.78
C LEU A 130 -3.92 -24.24 33.64
N SER A 131 -3.18 -25.20 34.16
CA SER A 131 -1.73 -25.14 34.21
C SER A 131 -1.07 -26.52 34.11
N VAL A 132 0.19 -26.54 33.70
CA VAL A 132 1.06 -27.72 33.78
C VAL A 132 2.06 -27.49 34.91
N ALA A 133 2.03 -28.31 35.97
CA ALA A 133 3.07 -28.33 37.00
C ALA A 133 4.28 -29.07 36.46
N ILE A 134 5.30 -28.30 36.06
CA ILE A 134 6.45 -28.85 35.36
C ILE A 134 7.49 -29.40 36.33
N ASP A 135 8.06 -30.54 35.96
CA ASP A 135 9.25 -31.13 36.58
C ASP A 135 10.44 -31.17 35.62
N THR A 136 10.19 -30.98 34.31
CA THR A 136 11.21 -30.99 33.28
C THR A 136 10.95 -29.88 32.26
N TRP A 137 11.99 -29.20 31.81
CA TRP A 137 11.93 -28.25 30.70
C TRP A 137 13.24 -28.22 29.91
N LYS A 138 13.17 -27.78 28.65
CA LYS A 138 14.33 -27.63 27.77
C LYS A 138 14.13 -26.41 26.86
N LEU A 139 15.06 -25.45 26.94
CA LEU A 139 15.14 -24.33 25.99
C LEU A 139 15.36 -24.87 24.58
N GLN A 140 14.58 -24.37 23.61
CA GLN A 140 14.66 -24.74 22.20
C GLN A 140 15.20 -23.61 21.33
N SER A 141 14.90 -22.35 21.65
CA SER A 141 15.44 -21.22 20.91
C SER A 141 15.46 -19.96 21.76
N LYS A 142 16.66 -19.43 22.00
CA LYS A 142 16.85 -18.15 22.68
C LYS A 142 16.43 -16.98 21.78
N SER A 143 15.48 -16.18 22.24
CA SER A 143 15.09 -14.93 21.59
C SER A 143 16.06 -13.82 21.93
N ILE A 144 16.80 -13.35 20.93
CA ILE A 144 17.81 -12.29 21.08
C ILE A 144 17.18 -10.90 21.07
N ARG A 145 16.10 -10.70 20.32
CA ARG A 145 15.30 -9.48 20.41
C ARG A 145 14.18 -9.67 21.42
N PRO A 146 13.86 -8.66 22.25
CA PRO A 146 12.63 -8.66 23.02
C PRO A 146 11.42 -8.60 22.09
N LEU A 147 10.30 -9.18 22.54
CA LEU A 147 9.01 -8.90 21.92
C LEU A 147 8.57 -7.49 22.32
N PRO A 148 7.80 -6.77 21.48
CA PRO A 148 7.18 -5.50 21.85
C PRO A 148 6.34 -5.62 23.13
N GLU A 149 6.12 -4.49 23.81
CA GLU A 149 5.34 -4.49 25.05
C GLU A 149 3.90 -4.97 24.83
N LYS A 150 3.41 -5.81 25.75
CA LYS A 150 2.09 -6.45 25.65
C LYS A 150 0.90 -5.51 25.81
N PHE A 151 1.06 -4.37 26.48
CA PHE A 151 -0.08 -3.50 26.84
C PHE A 151 -0.65 -2.75 25.64
N HIS A 152 0.20 -2.40 24.68
CA HIS A 152 -0.23 -1.71 23.46
C HIS A 152 -0.28 -2.65 22.24
N GLY A 153 0.39 -3.81 22.29
CA GLY A 153 0.56 -4.66 21.11
C GLY A 153 1.49 -4.00 20.10
N LEU A 154 1.55 -4.54 18.88
CA LEU A 154 2.19 -3.85 17.77
C LEU A 154 1.09 -3.13 17.00
N THR A 155 0.97 -1.81 17.18
CA THR A 155 -0.14 -0.99 16.64
C THR A 155 0.19 -0.40 15.29
N ASP A 156 1.44 0.04 15.10
CA ASP A 156 1.90 0.65 13.86
C ASP A 156 1.73 -0.30 12.69
N LYS A 157 0.96 0.12 11.67
CA LYS A 157 0.58 -0.73 10.53
C LYS A 157 1.81 -1.05 9.67
N GLU A 158 2.70 -0.10 9.48
CA GLU A 158 3.89 -0.30 8.66
C GLU A 158 4.81 -1.36 9.26
N THR A 159 5.13 -1.25 10.56
CA THR A 159 5.93 -2.23 11.28
C THR A 159 5.25 -3.60 11.28
N ARG A 160 3.91 -3.67 11.37
CA ARG A 160 3.19 -4.94 11.27
C ARG A 160 3.36 -5.60 9.90
N TYR A 161 3.35 -4.83 8.81
CA TYR A 161 3.56 -5.34 7.46
C TYR A 161 5.01 -5.77 7.23
N ARG A 162 5.99 -4.96 7.64
CA ARG A 162 7.42 -5.28 7.54
C ARG A 162 7.81 -6.48 8.39
N GLN A 163 7.30 -6.53 9.62
CA GLN A 163 7.64 -7.56 10.61
C GLN A 163 6.43 -8.46 10.90
N ARG A 164 5.84 -9.05 9.85
CA ARG A 164 4.68 -9.95 9.98
C ARG A 164 4.87 -11.05 11.02
N TYR A 165 6.10 -11.56 11.14
CA TYR A 165 6.48 -12.57 12.12
C TYR A 165 6.36 -12.09 13.58
N VAL A 166 6.47 -10.79 13.86
CA VAL A 166 6.20 -10.19 15.18
C VAL A 166 4.72 -9.86 15.32
N ASP A 167 4.09 -9.30 14.28
CA ASP A 167 2.65 -9.00 14.26
C ASP A 167 1.82 -10.23 14.63
N MET A 168 2.06 -11.39 14.02
CA MET A 168 1.31 -12.62 14.33
C MET A 168 1.54 -13.15 15.76
N VAL A 169 2.64 -12.76 16.41
CA VAL A 169 2.92 -13.12 17.80
C VAL A 169 2.14 -12.21 18.76
N MET A 170 2.13 -10.90 18.47
CA MET A 170 1.53 -9.87 19.32
C MET A 170 0.03 -9.70 19.08
N ASN A 171 -0.44 -9.95 17.86
CA ASN A 171 -1.81 -9.75 17.39
C ASN A 171 -2.41 -11.09 16.90
N PRO A 172 -3.01 -11.92 17.78
CA PRO A 172 -3.63 -13.19 17.38
C PRO A 172 -4.73 -13.06 16.31
N ALA A 173 -5.41 -11.91 16.28
CA ALA A 173 -6.41 -11.60 15.26
C ALA A 173 -5.80 -11.58 13.84
N SER A 174 -4.61 -11.00 13.67
CA SER A 174 -3.87 -10.99 12.40
C SER A 174 -3.57 -12.42 11.93
N LYS A 175 -3.01 -13.26 12.83
CA LYS A 175 -2.79 -14.68 12.55
C LYS A 175 -4.06 -15.41 12.13
N SER A 176 -5.20 -15.11 12.76
CA SER A 176 -6.51 -15.71 12.43
C SER A 176 -6.93 -15.42 11.00
N VAL A 177 -6.70 -14.20 10.48
CA VAL A 177 -6.99 -13.83 9.08
C VAL A 177 -6.22 -14.74 8.11
N PHE A 178 -4.95 -15.00 8.35
CA PHE A 178 -4.16 -15.89 7.47
C PHE A 178 -4.58 -17.36 7.56
N VAL A 179 -5.01 -17.83 8.73
CA VAL A 179 -5.61 -19.16 8.87
C VAL A 179 -6.93 -19.23 8.09
N LYS A 180 -7.77 -18.19 8.17
CA LYS A 180 -9.01 -18.08 7.39
C LYS A 180 -8.73 -18.07 5.88
N ARG A 181 -7.76 -17.28 5.41
CA ARG A 181 -7.27 -17.29 4.02
C ARG A 181 -6.98 -18.71 3.52
N SER A 182 -6.19 -19.48 4.27
CA SER A 182 -5.85 -20.86 3.88
C SER A 182 -7.09 -21.76 3.79
N ARG A 183 -8.04 -21.61 4.74
CA ARG A 183 -9.30 -22.35 4.75
C ARG A 183 -10.22 -21.99 3.58
N ILE A 184 -10.34 -20.69 3.27
CA ILE A 184 -11.10 -20.15 2.14
C ILE A 184 -10.58 -20.76 0.83
N ILE A 185 -9.29 -20.61 0.54
CA ILE A 185 -8.69 -21.13 -0.70
C ILE A 185 -8.89 -22.65 -0.81
N SER A 186 -8.71 -23.38 0.30
CA SER A 186 -8.91 -24.82 0.32
C SER A 186 -10.38 -25.21 0.07
N ALA A 187 -11.34 -24.41 0.56
CA ALA A 187 -12.77 -24.64 0.34
C ALA A 187 -13.18 -24.36 -1.11
N ILE A 188 -12.63 -23.31 -1.71
CA ILE A 188 -12.82 -23.00 -3.13
C ILE A 188 -12.34 -24.17 -3.99
N ARG A 189 -11.11 -24.68 -3.78
CA ARG A 189 -10.59 -25.84 -4.52
C ARG A 189 -11.52 -27.05 -4.44
N ARG A 190 -11.94 -27.44 -3.24
CA ARG A 190 -12.88 -28.55 -3.04
C ARG A 190 -14.20 -28.33 -3.77
N PHE A 191 -14.75 -27.12 -3.69
CA PHE A 191 -15.97 -26.77 -4.41
C PHE A 191 -15.78 -26.90 -5.93
N MET A 192 -14.68 -26.39 -6.48
CA MET A 192 -14.38 -26.48 -7.92
C MET A 192 -14.23 -27.93 -8.39
N GLU A 193 -13.52 -28.77 -7.62
CA GLU A 193 -13.40 -30.21 -7.87
C GLU A 193 -14.77 -30.91 -7.85
N GLU A 194 -15.63 -30.59 -6.88
CA GLU A 194 -17.01 -31.10 -6.80
C GLU A 194 -17.87 -30.67 -7.99
N GLN A 195 -17.62 -29.48 -8.56
CA GLN A 195 -18.26 -29.00 -9.79
C GLN A 195 -17.64 -29.56 -11.08
N GLY A 196 -16.63 -30.44 -10.96
CA GLY A 196 -15.98 -31.12 -12.07
C GLY A 196 -14.95 -30.29 -12.83
N TYR A 197 -14.44 -29.20 -12.24
CA TYR A 197 -13.33 -28.44 -12.81
C TYR A 197 -12.00 -29.10 -12.47
N LEU A 198 -11.06 -29.07 -13.41
CA LEU A 198 -9.68 -29.53 -13.21
C LEU A 198 -8.79 -28.33 -12.87
N GLU A 199 -8.07 -28.41 -11.74
CA GLU A 199 -7.01 -27.44 -11.42
C GLU A 199 -5.83 -27.66 -12.37
N VAL A 200 -5.35 -26.59 -13.00
CA VAL A 200 -4.23 -26.60 -13.95
C VAL A 200 -3.22 -25.52 -13.59
N GLU A 201 -2.01 -25.61 -14.16
CA GLU A 201 -0.96 -24.60 -14.03
C GLU A 201 -0.54 -24.14 -15.44
N THR A 202 -0.66 -22.84 -15.71
CA THR A 202 -0.26 -22.22 -16.97
C THR A 202 1.00 -21.35 -16.80
N PRO A 203 1.71 -21.00 -17.90
CA PRO A 203 2.97 -20.25 -17.81
C PRO A 203 2.84 -18.90 -17.08
N ILE A 204 3.75 -18.67 -16.12
CA ILE A 204 3.93 -17.37 -15.45
C ILE A 204 4.81 -16.44 -16.27
N LEU A 205 5.85 -16.97 -16.91
CA LEU A 205 6.69 -16.23 -17.86
C LEU A 205 6.10 -16.40 -19.26
N GLN A 206 5.78 -15.29 -19.91
CA GLN A 206 5.11 -15.23 -21.21
C GLN A 206 5.92 -14.39 -22.21
N GLU A 207 5.82 -14.71 -23.50
CA GLU A 207 6.50 -13.99 -24.58
C GLU A 207 5.66 -12.84 -25.15
N THR A 208 4.35 -12.88 -24.95
CA THR A 208 3.37 -11.91 -25.47
C THR A 208 2.49 -11.42 -24.33
N LEU A 209 2.13 -10.13 -24.36
CA LEU A 209 1.22 -9.53 -23.40
C LEU A 209 -0.24 -9.71 -23.80
N GLY A 210 -1.04 -10.37 -22.97
CA GLY A 210 -2.47 -10.50 -23.24
C GLY A 210 -3.29 -11.09 -22.09
N GLY A 211 -4.60 -11.12 -22.30
CA GLY A 211 -5.58 -11.62 -21.33
C GLY A 211 -6.09 -10.60 -20.31
N ALA A 212 -5.46 -9.42 -20.22
CA ALA A 212 -5.96 -8.27 -19.47
C ALA A 212 -5.38 -6.97 -20.06
N ASN A 213 -5.97 -5.83 -19.71
CA ASN A 213 -5.36 -4.52 -19.93
C ASN A 213 -4.62 -4.14 -18.65
N ALA A 214 -3.30 -4.23 -18.67
CA ALA A 214 -2.44 -3.96 -17.52
C ALA A 214 -0.98 -3.84 -17.96
N LYS A 215 -0.21 -3.01 -17.25
CA LYS A 215 1.23 -2.90 -17.49
C LYS A 215 1.95 -4.13 -16.90
N PRO A 216 2.83 -4.81 -17.65
CA PRO A 216 3.54 -5.99 -17.16
C PRO A 216 4.82 -5.66 -16.39
N PHE A 217 5.32 -6.63 -15.64
CA PHE A 217 6.74 -6.68 -15.29
C PHE A 217 7.52 -7.35 -16.42
N THR A 218 8.59 -6.68 -16.86
CA THR A 218 9.47 -7.16 -17.93
C THR A 218 10.74 -7.77 -17.33
N THR A 219 11.20 -8.89 -17.88
CA THR A 219 12.43 -9.58 -17.48
C THR A 219 13.14 -10.17 -18.70
N HIS A 220 14.32 -10.75 -18.50
CA HIS A 220 15.13 -11.28 -19.59
C HIS A 220 15.53 -12.74 -19.33
N PHE A 221 15.25 -13.60 -20.31
CA PHE A 221 15.61 -15.00 -20.27
C PHE A 221 16.97 -15.24 -20.94
N ASN A 222 18.04 -15.16 -20.14
CA ASN A 222 19.44 -15.28 -20.58
C ASN A 222 19.75 -16.46 -21.52
N ALA A 223 19.14 -17.65 -21.32
CA ALA A 223 19.48 -18.83 -22.11
C ALA A 223 18.90 -18.79 -23.53
N LEU A 224 17.76 -18.10 -23.71
CA LEU A 224 17.12 -17.89 -25.00
C LEU A 224 17.43 -16.50 -25.59
N ASP A 225 18.11 -15.64 -24.82
CA ASP A 225 18.42 -14.25 -25.16
C ASP A 225 17.16 -13.49 -25.63
N GLN A 226 16.08 -13.61 -24.85
CA GLN A 226 14.78 -13.00 -25.19
C GLN A 226 14.17 -12.28 -24.00
N GLU A 227 13.39 -11.24 -24.31
CA GLU A 227 12.53 -10.57 -23.33
C GLU A 227 11.35 -11.48 -22.96
N CYS A 228 10.94 -11.45 -21.70
CA CYS A 228 9.77 -12.16 -21.21
C CYS A 228 9.01 -11.26 -20.24
N TYR A 229 7.72 -11.53 -20.09
CA TYR A 229 6.83 -10.81 -19.22
C TYR A 229 6.28 -11.73 -18.12
N LEU A 230 6.14 -11.22 -16.90
CA LEU A 230 5.31 -11.89 -15.91
C LEU A 230 3.85 -11.71 -16.31
N ARG A 231 3.06 -12.80 -16.24
CA ARG A 231 1.66 -12.80 -16.65
C ARG A 231 0.82 -11.77 -15.88
N ILE A 232 -0.07 -11.11 -16.61
CA ILE A 232 -1.09 -10.19 -16.08
C ILE A 232 -2.47 -10.85 -15.91
N ALA A 233 -2.67 -12.00 -16.58
CA ALA A 233 -3.84 -12.86 -16.53
C ALA A 233 -3.49 -14.31 -16.95
N THR A 234 -4.37 -15.27 -16.68
CA THR A 234 -4.24 -16.67 -17.16
C THR A 234 -5.10 -17.00 -18.38
N GLU A 235 -5.97 -16.06 -18.77
CA GLU A 235 -7.08 -16.24 -19.71
C GLU A 235 -6.69 -16.93 -21.02
N LEU A 236 -5.71 -16.38 -21.74
CA LEU A 236 -5.37 -16.86 -23.08
C LEU A 236 -4.85 -18.30 -23.06
N HIS A 237 -4.18 -18.73 -21.99
CA HIS A 237 -3.69 -20.09 -21.86
C HIS A 237 -4.80 -21.05 -21.44
N LEU A 238 -5.70 -20.65 -20.54
CA LEU A 238 -6.83 -21.47 -20.13
C LEU A 238 -7.80 -21.71 -21.30
N LYS A 239 -8.00 -20.73 -22.17
CA LYS A 239 -8.77 -20.89 -23.42
C LYS A 239 -8.12 -21.86 -24.41
N ARG A 240 -6.79 -21.87 -24.52
CA ARG A 240 -6.07 -22.88 -25.31
C ARG A 240 -6.36 -24.31 -24.80
N LEU A 241 -6.56 -24.49 -23.50
CA LEU A 241 -6.95 -25.80 -22.94
C LEU A 241 -8.36 -26.21 -23.35
N LEU A 242 -9.30 -25.26 -23.47
CA LEU A 242 -10.63 -25.55 -24.01
C LEU A 242 -10.55 -26.04 -25.46
N VAL A 243 -9.73 -25.39 -26.29
CA VAL A 243 -9.43 -25.84 -27.67
C VAL A 243 -8.85 -27.27 -27.64
N GLY A 244 -7.99 -27.57 -26.66
CA GLY A 244 -7.44 -28.90 -26.43
C GLY A 244 -8.45 -29.95 -25.94
N GLY A 245 -9.70 -29.58 -25.68
CA GLY A 245 -10.76 -30.48 -25.21
C GLY A 245 -10.83 -30.66 -23.68
N MET A 246 -10.21 -29.78 -22.91
CA MET A 246 -10.39 -29.74 -21.45
C MET A 246 -11.65 -28.93 -21.12
N ASP A 247 -12.79 -29.59 -21.03
CA ASP A 247 -14.10 -28.93 -20.94
C ASP A 247 -14.29 -27.99 -19.74
N ARG A 248 -13.59 -28.21 -18.62
CA ARG A 248 -13.70 -27.42 -17.37
C ARG A 248 -12.36 -27.30 -16.70
N VAL A 249 -11.79 -26.10 -16.69
CA VAL A 249 -10.48 -25.83 -16.09
C VAL A 249 -10.53 -24.62 -15.19
N PHE A 250 -9.72 -24.62 -14.14
CA PHE A 250 -9.49 -23.44 -13.33
C PHE A 250 -8.03 -23.38 -12.87
N GLU A 251 -7.54 -22.19 -12.59
CA GLU A 251 -6.25 -21.97 -11.98
C GLU A 251 -6.39 -20.97 -10.84
N ILE A 252 -5.91 -21.33 -9.64
CA ILE A 252 -5.66 -20.38 -8.55
C ILE A 252 -4.18 -20.06 -8.55
N GLY A 253 -3.81 -18.86 -9.00
CA GLY A 253 -2.42 -18.52 -9.26
C GLY A 253 -2.11 -17.05 -9.02
N ARG A 254 -0.82 -16.72 -9.07
CA ARG A 254 -0.35 -15.35 -8.94
C ARG A 254 -0.46 -14.62 -10.28
N GLN A 255 -0.94 -13.38 -10.26
CA GLN A 255 -0.84 -12.42 -11.35
C GLN A 255 0.10 -11.30 -10.94
N PHE A 256 0.72 -10.65 -11.93
CA PHE A 256 1.71 -9.61 -11.72
C PHE A 256 1.35 -8.41 -12.58
N ARG A 257 1.00 -7.29 -11.95
CA ARG A 257 0.68 -6.03 -12.63
C ARG A 257 1.57 -4.92 -12.10
N ASN A 258 2.29 -4.27 -13.01
CA ASN A 258 3.26 -3.22 -12.72
C ASN A 258 2.55 -1.87 -12.59
N GLU A 259 1.70 -1.79 -11.57
CA GLU A 259 0.78 -0.70 -11.27
C GLU A 259 1.03 -0.17 -9.86
N GLY A 260 0.37 0.94 -9.51
CA GLY A 260 0.43 1.51 -8.16
C GLY A 260 -0.12 0.57 -7.09
N MET A 261 0.32 0.79 -5.84
CA MET A 261 -0.25 0.13 -4.66
C MET A 261 -1.26 1.05 -3.99
N ASP A 262 -2.39 0.49 -3.56
CA ASP A 262 -3.37 1.19 -2.74
C ASP A 262 -4.00 0.23 -1.70
N LEU A 263 -5.21 0.56 -1.22
CA LEU A 263 -5.92 -0.26 -0.24
C LEU A 263 -6.38 -1.62 -0.82
N THR A 264 -6.58 -1.75 -2.13
CA THR A 264 -7.13 -2.95 -2.79
C THR A 264 -6.21 -3.55 -3.86
N HIS A 265 -5.09 -2.89 -4.19
CA HIS A 265 -4.12 -3.31 -5.20
C HIS A 265 -2.73 -3.59 -4.61
N ASN A 266 -2.15 -4.72 -5.00
CA ASN A 266 -0.77 -5.12 -4.73
C ASN A 266 -0.14 -5.68 -6.03
N PRO A 267 1.12 -5.33 -6.38
CA PRO A 267 1.71 -5.67 -7.68
C PRO A 267 1.74 -7.16 -8.00
N GLU A 268 1.80 -8.00 -6.97
CA GLU A 268 1.58 -9.44 -7.08
C GLU A 268 0.33 -9.84 -6.27
N PHE A 269 -0.67 -10.43 -6.91
CA PHE A 269 -1.93 -10.78 -6.25
C PHE A 269 -2.48 -12.12 -6.75
N THR A 270 -3.24 -12.81 -5.91
CA THR A 270 -3.83 -14.11 -6.22
C THR A 270 -5.18 -13.90 -6.89
N SER A 271 -5.34 -14.45 -8.09
CA SER A 271 -6.65 -14.60 -8.73
C SER A 271 -7.02 -16.07 -8.84
N MET A 272 -8.31 -16.32 -9.07
CA MET A 272 -8.76 -17.57 -9.66
C MET A 272 -9.43 -17.25 -10.98
N GLU A 273 -8.99 -17.89 -12.07
CA GLU A 273 -9.73 -17.88 -13.32
C GLU A 273 -10.27 -19.28 -13.62
N ALA A 274 -11.50 -19.36 -14.12
CA ALA A 274 -12.18 -20.61 -14.43
C ALA A 274 -12.91 -20.50 -15.77
N TYR A 275 -12.83 -21.57 -16.57
CA TYR A 275 -13.42 -21.65 -17.90
C TYR A 275 -14.17 -22.96 -18.07
N CYS A 276 -15.37 -22.89 -18.66
CA CYS A 276 -16.25 -24.03 -18.88
C CYS A 276 -16.81 -24.01 -20.30
N ALA A 277 -16.46 -25.02 -21.10
CA ALA A 277 -17.07 -25.30 -22.39
C ALA A 277 -18.58 -25.58 -22.24
N PHE A 278 -19.33 -25.25 -23.28
CA PHE A 278 -20.78 -25.33 -23.40
C PHE A 278 -21.53 -24.60 -22.27
N ASN A 279 -21.00 -23.43 -21.87
CA ASN A 279 -21.55 -22.61 -20.81
C ASN A 279 -21.60 -21.13 -21.21
N ASP A 280 -22.27 -20.31 -20.39
CA ASP A 280 -22.53 -18.88 -20.63
C ASP A 280 -22.45 -18.07 -19.33
N VAL A 281 -22.77 -16.77 -19.39
CA VAL A 281 -22.80 -15.89 -18.21
C VAL A 281 -23.74 -16.37 -17.11
N GLU A 282 -24.88 -16.99 -17.43
CA GLU A 282 -25.80 -17.50 -16.42
C GLU A 282 -25.19 -18.69 -15.67
N GLY A 283 -24.40 -19.51 -16.37
CA GLY A 283 -23.53 -20.50 -15.74
C GLY A 283 -22.49 -19.89 -14.82
N MET A 284 -21.83 -18.81 -15.24
CA MET A 284 -20.81 -18.14 -14.46
C MET A 284 -21.38 -17.42 -13.23
N LYS A 285 -22.63 -16.91 -13.29
CA LYS A 285 -23.36 -16.41 -12.10
C LYS A 285 -23.58 -17.51 -11.07
N ARG A 286 -24.08 -18.68 -11.50
CA ARG A 286 -24.27 -19.84 -10.59
C ARG A 286 -22.96 -20.32 -9.98
N LEU A 287 -21.88 -20.32 -10.77
CA LEU A 287 -20.55 -20.65 -10.26
C LEU A 287 -20.08 -19.64 -9.21
N SER A 288 -20.25 -18.34 -9.49
CA SER A 288 -19.88 -17.25 -8.59
C SER A 288 -20.61 -17.34 -7.25
N GLU A 289 -21.93 -17.55 -7.26
CA GLU A 289 -22.70 -17.77 -6.03
C GLU A 289 -22.15 -18.96 -5.22
N GLY A 290 -21.85 -20.08 -5.89
CA GLY A 290 -21.32 -21.28 -5.25
C GLY A 290 -19.93 -21.07 -4.63
N VAL A 291 -19.01 -20.43 -5.36
CA VAL A 291 -17.64 -20.12 -4.89
C VAL A 291 -17.68 -19.27 -3.62
N PHE A 292 -18.44 -18.17 -3.64
CA PHE A 292 -18.54 -17.26 -2.49
C PHE A 292 -19.23 -17.91 -1.29
N ARG A 293 -20.27 -18.72 -1.50
CA ARG A 293 -20.94 -19.49 -0.42
C ARG A 293 -19.99 -20.50 0.21
N ALA A 294 -19.24 -21.26 -0.59
CA ALA A 294 -18.27 -22.22 -0.10
C ALA A 294 -17.13 -21.54 0.67
N ALA A 295 -16.64 -20.41 0.16
CA ALA A 295 -15.64 -19.59 0.83
C ALA A 295 -16.14 -19.04 2.18
N ASN A 296 -17.35 -18.46 2.21
CA ASN A 296 -17.95 -17.92 3.43
C ASN A 296 -18.16 -19.01 4.50
N ALA A 297 -18.76 -20.14 4.13
CA ALA A 297 -19.04 -21.25 5.04
C ALA A 297 -17.77 -21.87 5.67
N ALA A 298 -16.61 -21.67 5.06
CA ALA A 298 -15.34 -22.15 5.61
C ALA A 298 -14.85 -21.36 6.84
N VAL A 299 -15.35 -20.13 7.03
CA VAL A 299 -14.80 -19.19 8.04
C VAL A 299 -15.84 -18.42 8.83
N ASN A 300 -17.08 -18.37 8.35
CA ASN A 300 -18.22 -17.70 8.99
C ASN A 300 -19.38 -18.69 9.18
N SER A 301 -20.19 -18.47 10.20
CA SER A 301 -21.33 -19.34 10.55
C SER A 301 -22.68 -18.84 10.04
N SER A 302 -22.68 -17.72 9.32
CA SER A 302 -23.87 -16.99 8.86
C SER A 302 -23.68 -16.62 7.40
N ASP A 303 -24.78 -16.62 6.64
CA ASP A 303 -24.82 -16.07 5.27
C ASP A 303 -24.90 -14.54 5.27
N THR A 304 -25.14 -13.92 6.42
CA THR A 304 -25.01 -12.48 6.63
C THR A 304 -23.66 -12.18 7.27
N ILE A 305 -22.87 -11.30 6.66
CA ILE A 305 -21.58 -10.85 7.17
C ILE A 305 -21.59 -9.33 7.42
N THR A 306 -20.60 -8.86 8.18
CA THR A 306 -20.32 -7.43 8.33
C THR A 306 -18.98 -7.13 7.66
N TYR A 307 -18.95 -6.10 6.83
CA TYR A 307 -17.75 -5.60 6.19
C TYR A 307 -17.72 -4.08 6.31
N GLN A 308 -16.72 -3.55 7.02
CA GLN A 308 -16.50 -2.11 7.19
C GLN A 308 -17.75 -1.35 7.68
N GLY A 309 -18.52 -1.98 8.57
CA GLY A 309 -19.75 -1.43 9.13
C GLY A 309 -21.02 -1.64 8.28
N GLN A 310 -20.89 -2.17 7.06
CA GLN A 310 -22.02 -2.55 6.21
C GLN A 310 -22.45 -3.99 6.49
N THR A 311 -23.76 -4.24 6.50
CA THR A 311 -24.33 -5.59 6.55
C THR A 311 -24.51 -6.11 5.14
N ILE A 312 -23.94 -7.27 4.85
CA ILE A 312 -23.96 -7.90 3.52
C ILE A 312 -24.65 -9.25 3.60
N GLU A 313 -25.67 -9.44 2.78
CA GLU A 313 -26.44 -10.67 2.66
C GLU A 313 -25.88 -11.52 1.50
N LEU A 314 -25.06 -12.53 1.82
CA LEU A 314 -24.57 -13.50 0.85
C LEU A 314 -25.60 -14.62 0.59
N GLY A 315 -26.69 -14.69 1.37
CA GLY A 315 -27.80 -15.63 1.22
C GLY A 315 -28.62 -15.45 -0.07
N GLY A 316 -29.53 -16.39 -0.36
CA GLY A 316 -30.59 -16.21 -1.37
C GLY A 316 -30.13 -16.17 -2.84
N THR A 317 -30.77 -15.33 -3.65
CA THR A 317 -30.44 -15.11 -5.07
C THR A 317 -29.94 -13.69 -5.25
N TRP A 318 -28.86 -13.49 -5.98
CA TRP A 318 -28.27 -12.16 -6.14
C TRP A 318 -28.92 -11.34 -7.25
N ARG A 319 -28.96 -10.01 -7.09
CA ARG A 319 -29.56 -9.09 -8.07
C ARG A 319 -28.78 -9.18 -9.38
N SER A 320 -29.48 -9.25 -10.52
CA SER A 320 -28.90 -9.00 -11.84
C SER A 320 -29.53 -7.74 -12.41
N VAL A 321 -28.71 -6.81 -12.88
CA VAL A 321 -29.16 -5.50 -13.38
C VAL A 321 -28.27 -5.03 -14.53
N ALA A 322 -28.82 -4.38 -15.54
CA ALA A 322 -28.01 -3.79 -16.60
C ALA A 322 -27.29 -2.54 -16.07
N MET A 323 -26.05 -2.31 -16.52
CA MET A 323 -25.27 -1.13 -16.14
C MET A 323 -26.02 0.18 -16.42
N SER A 324 -26.66 0.30 -17.58
CA SER A 324 -27.44 1.48 -17.97
C SER A 324 -28.63 1.74 -17.05
N ASP A 325 -29.23 0.69 -16.49
CA ASP A 325 -30.36 0.83 -15.56
C ASP A 325 -29.89 1.46 -14.25
N LEU A 326 -28.71 1.10 -13.76
CA LEU A 326 -28.11 1.73 -12.57
C LEU A 326 -27.80 3.20 -12.81
N VAL A 327 -27.22 3.54 -13.97
CA VAL A 327 -26.98 4.94 -14.35
C VAL A 327 -28.30 5.70 -14.45
N SER A 328 -29.32 5.10 -15.05
CA SER A 328 -30.65 5.72 -15.15
C SER A 328 -31.28 5.96 -13.78
N GLU A 329 -31.17 4.99 -12.87
CA GLU A 329 -31.64 5.09 -11.49
C GLU A 329 -30.95 6.25 -10.75
N HIS A 330 -29.63 6.40 -10.91
CA HIS A 330 -28.81 7.41 -10.23
C HIS A 330 -29.04 8.83 -10.79
N VAL A 331 -29.04 8.99 -12.12
CA VAL A 331 -29.23 10.29 -12.78
C VAL A 331 -30.69 10.75 -12.72
N GLY A 332 -31.65 9.82 -12.61
CA GLY A 332 -33.08 10.11 -12.52
C GLY A 332 -33.76 10.28 -13.88
N GLU A 333 -33.11 9.91 -14.98
CA GLU A 333 -33.66 9.89 -16.34
C GLU A 333 -33.19 8.65 -17.11
N GLU A 334 -33.84 8.32 -18.22
CA GLU A 334 -33.49 7.14 -19.02
C GLU A 334 -32.18 7.36 -19.77
N VAL A 335 -31.14 6.61 -19.39
CA VAL A 335 -29.84 6.57 -20.02
C VAL A 335 -29.64 5.22 -20.70
N SER A 336 -29.34 5.23 -21.99
CA SER A 336 -29.06 4.02 -22.78
C SER A 336 -28.05 4.31 -23.88
N LEU A 337 -27.65 3.29 -24.64
CA LEU A 337 -26.81 3.47 -25.83
C LEU A 337 -27.48 4.27 -26.95
N ASP A 338 -28.79 4.52 -26.86
CA ASP A 338 -29.53 5.39 -27.78
C ASP A 338 -29.59 6.85 -27.31
N THR A 339 -29.12 7.13 -26.08
CA THR A 339 -28.97 8.49 -25.57
C THR A 339 -27.95 9.26 -26.42
N PRO A 340 -28.26 10.48 -26.91
CA PRO A 340 -27.31 11.27 -27.69
C PRO A 340 -25.99 11.49 -26.95
N VAL A 341 -24.87 11.30 -27.66
CA VAL A 341 -23.52 11.46 -27.09
C VAL A 341 -23.32 12.82 -26.43
N GLU A 342 -23.80 13.90 -27.05
CA GLU A 342 -23.69 15.24 -26.45
C GLU A 342 -24.45 15.36 -25.14
N HIS A 343 -25.59 14.67 -25.01
CA HIS A 343 -26.34 14.68 -23.76
C HIS A 343 -25.65 13.85 -22.67
N LEU A 344 -25.03 12.72 -23.02
CA LEU A 344 -24.18 11.97 -22.07
C LEU A 344 -23.00 12.82 -21.56
N ARG A 345 -22.41 13.65 -22.43
CA ARG A 345 -21.36 14.61 -22.06
C ARG A 345 -21.89 15.70 -21.13
N GLU A 346 -23.08 16.24 -21.39
CA GLU A 346 -23.75 17.17 -20.48
C GLU A 346 -23.95 16.57 -19.08
N ILE A 347 -24.36 15.29 -18.99
CA ILE A 347 -24.51 14.57 -17.72
C ILE A 347 -23.15 14.41 -17.03
N LEU A 348 -22.10 14.01 -17.76
CA LEU A 348 -20.75 13.89 -17.22
C LEU A 348 -20.23 15.25 -16.72
N ASP A 349 -20.37 16.32 -17.51
CA ASP A 349 -19.96 17.68 -17.15
C ASP A 349 -20.71 18.18 -15.91
N ALA A 350 -22.02 17.90 -15.81
CA ALA A 350 -22.83 18.24 -14.64
C ALA A 350 -22.39 17.51 -13.36
N ASN A 351 -21.81 16.30 -13.51
CA ASN A 351 -21.21 15.53 -12.42
C ASN A 351 -19.69 15.75 -12.29
N HIS A 352 -19.15 16.74 -13.02
CA HIS A 352 -17.73 17.07 -13.08
C HIS A 352 -16.85 15.88 -13.49
N LEU A 353 -17.33 14.96 -14.32
CA LEU A 353 -16.60 13.79 -14.81
C LEU A 353 -15.88 14.10 -16.13
N GLU A 354 -14.64 13.62 -16.26
CA GLU A 354 -13.84 13.88 -17.46
C GLU A 354 -14.23 12.90 -18.58
N TRP A 355 -14.18 13.37 -19.82
CA TRP A 355 -14.41 12.56 -21.01
C TRP A 355 -13.51 13.03 -22.16
N GLN A 356 -13.30 12.15 -23.15
CA GLN A 356 -12.54 12.49 -24.36
C GLN A 356 -13.46 12.56 -25.58
N SER A 357 -13.12 13.42 -26.53
CA SER A 357 -13.98 13.73 -27.69
C SER A 357 -14.24 12.55 -28.63
N ASP A 358 -13.39 11.53 -28.58
CA ASP A 358 -13.47 10.29 -29.34
C ASP A 358 -14.29 9.19 -28.64
N TRP A 359 -14.69 9.39 -27.38
CA TRP A 359 -15.51 8.42 -26.65
C TRP A 359 -16.92 8.33 -27.22
N GLY A 360 -17.36 7.09 -27.48
CA GLY A 360 -18.72 6.77 -27.85
C GLY A 360 -19.65 6.71 -26.64
N ALA A 361 -20.93 6.46 -26.89
CA ALA A 361 -21.94 6.34 -25.84
C ALA A 361 -21.58 5.26 -24.81
N GLY A 362 -20.94 4.16 -25.24
CA GLY A 362 -20.57 3.07 -24.35
C GLY A 362 -19.57 3.48 -23.27
N LYS A 363 -18.46 4.13 -23.66
CA LYS A 363 -17.44 4.55 -22.71
C LYS A 363 -17.92 5.68 -21.79
N LEU A 364 -18.80 6.56 -22.28
CA LEU A 364 -19.42 7.62 -21.47
C LEU A 364 -20.36 7.03 -20.40
N ILE A 365 -21.23 6.07 -20.76
CA ILE A 365 -22.12 5.39 -19.80
C ILE A 365 -21.32 4.58 -18.78
N PHE A 366 -20.27 3.87 -19.23
CA PHE A 366 -19.36 3.16 -18.32
C PHE A 366 -18.74 4.11 -17.30
N THR A 367 -18.28 5.29 -17.73
CA THR A 367 -17.68 6.30 -16.83
C THR A 367 -18.69 6.82 -15.81
N LEU A 368 -19.95 7.04 -16.21
CA LEU A 368 -21.02 7.40 -15.27
C LEU A 368 -21.29 6.30 -14.24
N TYR A 369 -21.31 5.04 -14.69
CA TYR A 369 -21.48 3.90 -13.80
C TYR A 369 -20.33 3.75 -12.79
N ASP A 370 -19.10 3.74 -13.29
CA ASP A 370 -17.88 3.53 -12.50
C ASP A 370 -17.71 4.60 -11.41
N GLU A 371 -17.90 5.87 -11.79
CA GLU A 371 -17.65 6.99 -10.88
C GLU A 371 -18.84 7.30 -9.93
N LEU A 372 -20.08 6.98 -10.32
CA LEU A 372 -21.29 7.39 -9.57
C LEU A 372 -22.07 6.23 -8.95
N CYS A 373 -22.09 5.07 -9.60
CA CYS A 373 -23.04 4.00 -9.26
C CYS A 373 -22.39 2.82 -8.53
N GLU A 374 -21.16 2.41 -8.90
CA GLU A 374 -20.54 1.21 -8.34
C GLU A 374 -20.50 1.25 -6.80
N SER A 375 -20.05 2.38 -6.24
CA SER A 375 -19.88 2.57 -4.79
C SER A 375 -21.17 2.49 -3.97
N GLU A 376 -22.34 2.62 -4.59
CA GLU A 376 -23.65 2.55 -3.93
C GLU A 376 -24.14 1.11 -3.72
N ILE A 377 -23.52 0.14 -4.40
CA ILE A 377 -23.92 -1.27 -4.37
C ILE A 377 -23.42 -1.95 -3.08
N VAL A 378 -24.34 -2.27 -2.16
CA VAL A 378 -23.98 -2.93 -0.89
C VAL A 378 -24.00 -4.46 -1.00
N ASN A 379 -25.14 -5.04 -1.40
CA ASN A 379 -25.32 -6.49 -1.50
C ASN A 379 -24.81 -7.04 -2.83
N PRO A 380 -24.46 -8.34 -2.89
CA PRO A 380 -23.99 -8.96 -4.13
C PRO A 380 -24.93 -8.72 -5.30
N THR A 381 -24.38 -8.09 -6.34
CA THR A 381 -25.10 -7.67 -7.53
C THR A 381 -24.27 -7.99 -8.76
N PHE A 382 -24.85 -8.75 -9.68
CA PHE A 382 -24.32 -8.95 -11.02
C PHE A 382 -24.70 -7.76 -11.89
N VAL A 383 -23.76 -6.83 -12.08
CA VAL A 383 -23.91 -5.74 -13.05
C VAL A 383 -23.62 -6.32 -14.42
N CYS A 384 -24.58 -6.22 -15.34
CA CYS A 384 -24.58 -6.92 -16.62
C CYS A 384 -24.58 -5.91 -17.79
N ASP A 385 -24.47 -6.45 -19.01
CA ASP A 385 -24.69 -5.71 -20.25
C ASP A 385 -23.68 -4.57 -20.46
N TYR A 386 -22.39 -4.89 -20.34
CA TYR A 386 -21.32 -3.92 -20.57
C TYR A 386 -21.23 -3.55 -22.05
N PRO A 387 -21.00 -2.27 -22.40
CA PRO A 387 -20.77 -1.86 -23.77
C PRO A 387 -19.55 -2.56 -24.41
N VAL A 388 -19.62 -2.77 -25.72
CA VAL A 388 -18.52 -3.39 -26.49
C VAL A 388 -17.23 -2.56 -26.46
N GLU A 389 -17.35 -1.24 -26.33
CA GLU A 389 -16.22 -0.29 -26.26
C GLU A 389 -15.26 -0.58 -25.10
N VAL A 390 -15.74 -1.19 -24.01
CA VAL A 390 -14.97 -1.50 -22.79
C VAL A 390 -14.79 -3.01 -22.57
N SER A 391 -15.11 -3.83 -23.57
CA SER A 391 -15.19 -5.29 -23.43
C SER A 391 -14.56 -6.02 -24.64
N PRO A 392 -13.22 -5.95 -24.81
CA PRO A 392 -12.54 -6.42 -26.03
C PRO A 392 -12.57 -7.94 -26.22
N LEU A 393 -12.68 -8.72 -25.13
CA LEU A 393 -12.63 -10.19 -25.14
C LEU A 393 -14.01 -10.85 -24.95
N ALA A 394 -15.03 -10.06 -24.61
CA ALA A 394 -16.38 -10.56 -24.39
C ALA A 394 -17.16 -10.69 -25.70
N LYS A 395 -17.96 -11.76 -25.81
CA LYS A 395 -18.83 -11.96 -26.96
C LYS A 395 -19.93 -10.91 -26.98
N ARG A 396 -20.27 -10.43 -28.18
CA ARG A 396 -21.40 -9.51 -28.36
C ARG A 396 -22.71 -10.18 -27.95
N LYS A 397 -23.61 -9.42 -27.35
CA LYS A 397 -24.94 -9.90 -26.98
C LYS A 397 -25.77 -10.07 -28.26
N PRO A 398 -26.41 -11.23 -28.50
CA PRO A 398 -27.18 -11.45 -29.73
C PRO A 398 -28.36 -10.49 -29.92
N SER A 399 -28.96 -10.01 -28.82
CA SER A 399 -30.12 -9.12 -28.86
C SER A 399 -29.77 -7.65 -29.18
N ASP A 400 -28.59 -7.19 -28.77
CA ASP A 400 -28.04 -5.88 -29.10
C ASP A 400 -26.51 -5.98 -29.24
N PRO A 401 -25.97 -6.00 -30.47
CA PRO A 401 -24.54 -6.16 -30.72
C PRO A 401 -23.65 -5.02 -30.22
N ARG A 402 -24.23 -3.90 -29.76
CA ARG A 402 -23.49 -2.80 -29.11
C ARG A 402 -23.10 -3.16 -27.67
N LEU A 403 -23.75 -4.17 -27.09
CA LEU A 403 -23.50 -4.70 -25.76
C LEU A 403 -22.76 -6.04 -25.84
N THR A 404 -22.20 -6.46 -24.70
CA THR A 404 -21.56 -7.75 -24.54
C THR A 404 -22.27 -8.61 -23.50
N ASP A 405 -22.17 -9.92 -23.68
CA ASP A 405 -22.66 -10.91 -22.74
C ASP A 405 -21.63 -11.07 -21.62
N ARG A 406 -21.56 -10.05 -20.75
CA ARG A 406 -20.59 -9.85 -19.67
C ARG A 406 -21.31 -9.43 -18.39
N PHE A 407 -20.78 -9.84 -17.25
CA PHE A 407 -21.11 -9.25 -15.96
C PHE A 407 -19.86 -9.00 -15.10
N GLU A 408 -19.98 -8.06 -14.19
CA GLU A 408 -19.12 -7.97 -13.00
C GLU A 408 -19.95 -8.23 -11.74
N LEU A 409 -19.34 -8.91 -10.78
CA LEU A 409 -19.93 -9.12 -9.46
C LEU A 409 -19.44 -8.01 -8.53
N VAL A 410 -20.34 -7.13 -8.13
CA VAL A 410 -20.06 -6.03 -7.21
C VAL A 410 -20.65 -6.34 -5.83
N ILE A 411 -19.85 -6.14 -4.78
CA ILE A 411 -20.24 -6.30 -3.38
C ILE A 411 -19.62 -5.14 -2.59
N ALA A 412 -20.39 -4.47 -1.74
CA ALA A 412 -19.87 -3.35 -0.92
C ALA A 412 -19.05 -2.32 -1.70
N GLY A 413 -19.52 -1.94 -2.89
CA GLY A 413 -18.93 -0.90 -3.72
C GLY A 413 -17.66 -1.29 -4.46
N HIS A 414 -17.36 -2.57 -4.59
CA HIS A 414 -16.15 -3.05 -5.27
C HIS A 414 -16.42 -4.25 -6.17
N GLU A 415 -15.70 -4.34 -7.29
CA GLU A 415 -15.63 -5.51 -8.17
C GLU A 415 -14.90 -6.70 -7.51
N TYR A 416 -15.54 -7.88 -7.52
CA TYR A 416 -15.01 -9.14 -7.00
C TYR A 416 -14.83 -10.23 -8.06
N ALA A 417 -15.56 -10.12 -9.17
CA ALA A 417 -15.44 -11.02 -10.30
C ALA A 417 -15.79 -10.31 -11.60
N ASN A 418 -15.15 -10.71 -12.68
CA ASN A 418 -15.47 -10.31 -14.05
C ASN A 418 -15.65 -11.58 -14.89
N ALA A 419 -16.75 -11.66 -15.62
CA ALA A 419 -17.15 -12.87 -16.33
C ALA A 419 -17.85 -12.55 -17.64
N PHE A 420 -17.70 -13.42 -18.63
CA PHE A 420 -18.35 -13.25 -19.93
C PHE A 420 -18.55 -14.57 -20.64
N SER A 421 -19.49 -14.57 -21.59
CA SER A 421 -19.51 -15.58 -22.65
C SER A 421 -18.33 -15.31 -23.58
N GLU A 422 -17.51 -16.33 -23.79
CA GLU A 422 -16.21 -16.17 -24.40
C GLU A 422 -16.29 -15.91 -25.91
N LEU A 423 -15.52 -14.92 -26.37
CA LEU A 423 -15.34 -14.70 -27.80
C LEU A 423 -14.53 -15.85 -28.39
N ASN A 424 -15.21 -16.69 -29.19
CA ASN A 424 -14.64 -17.88 -29.81
C ASN A 424 -14.60 -17.81 -31.34
N ASP A 425 -14.94 -16.64 -31.93
CA ASP A 425 -14.79 -16.37 -33.36
C ASP A 425 -13.38 -15.80 -33.62
N PRO A 426 -12.48 -16.54 -34.28
CA PRO A 426 -11.11 -16.08 -34.52
C PRO A 426 -11.05 -14.82 -35.40
N VAL A 427 -12.02 -14.61 -36.29
CA VAL A 427 -12.05 -13.45 -37.20
C VAL A 427 -12.46 -12.18 -36.44
N ASP A 428 -13.47 -12.26 -35.57
CA ASP A 428 -13.82 -11.14 -34.68
C ASP A 428 -12.65 -10.86 -33.72
N GLN A 429 -12.10 -11.90 -33.06
CA GLN A 429 -11.00 -11.73 -32.11
C GLN A 429 -9.75 -11.08 -32.74
N GLU A 430 -9.39 -11.46 -33.97
CA GLU A 430 -8.31 -10.82 -34.72
C GLU A 430 -8.60 -9.32 -34.94
N SER A 431 -9.83 -8.95 -35.30
CA SER A 431 -10.22 -7.55 -35.46
C SER A 431 -10.14 -6.75 -34.15
N ARG A 432 -10.44 -7.38 -32.99
CA ARG A 432 -10.30 -6.75 -31.67
C ARG A 432 -8.85 -6.51 -31.31
N PHE A 433 -7.96 -7.46 -31.55
CA PHE A 433 -6.53 -7.25 -31.33
C PHE A 433 -5.96 -6.16 -32.25
N ALA A 434 -6.39 -6.10 -33.51
CA ALA A 434 -5.97 -5.01 -34.40
C ALA A 434 -6.35 -3.63 -33.84
N ALA A 435 -7.54 -3.50 -33.25
CA ALA A 435 -7.97 -2.26 -32.58
C ALA A 435 -7.13 -1.95 -31.33
N GLN A 436 -6.80 -2.96 -30.50
CA GLN A 436 -5.94 -2.79 -29.32
C GLN A 436 -4.51 -2.38 -29.68
N VAL A 437 -3.92 -3.01 -30.71
CA VAL A 437 -2.60 -2.62 -31.23
C VAL A 437 -2.61 -1.17 -31.74
N GLU A 438 -3.69 -0.74 -32.37
CA GLU A 438 -3.81 0.65 -32.81
C GLU A 438 -3.97 1.61 -31.62
N ALA A 439 -4.73 1.25 -30.59
CA ALA A 439 -4.82 2.03 -29.35
C ALA A 439 -3.45 2.18 -28.67
N LYS A 440 -2.65 1.10 -28.62
CA LYS A 440 -1.27 1.11 -28.09
C LYS A 440 -0.38 2.12 -28.81
N LYS A 441 -0.47 2.20 -30.15
CA LYS A 441 0.28 3.21 -30.93
C LYS A 441 -0.14 4.65 -30.64
N HIS A 442 -1.38 4.85 -30.16
CA HIS A 442 -1.91 6.14 -29.78
C HIS A 442 -1.69 6.47 -28.28
N GLY A 443 -0.86 5.69 -27.58
CA GLY A 443 -0.42 5.98 -26.21
C GLY A 443 -1.16 5.24 -25.11
N ASP A 444 -1.96 4.22 -25.44
CA ASP A 444 -2.53 3.31 -24.45
C ASP A 444 -1.52 2.20 -24.09
N ASP A 445 -0.67 2.48 -23.09
CA ASP A 445 0.39 1.55 -22.63
C ASP A 445 -0.15 0.24 -22.02
N GLU A 446 -1.45 0.15 -21.72
CA GLU A 446 -2.10 -1.01 -21.12
C GLU A 446 -2.80 -1.91 -22.16
N ALA A 447 -2.89 -1.47 -23.42
CA ALA A 447 -3.55 -2.22 -24.47
C ALA A 447 -2.82 -3.53 -24.82
N MET A 448 -3.62 -4.57 -25.14
CA MET A 448 -3.12 -5.91 -25.44
C MET A 448 -2.26 -5.97 -26.71
N GLU A 449 -1.32 -6.92 -26.73
CA GLU A 449 -0.57 -7.24 -27.94
C GLU A 449 -1.30 -8.27 -28.81
N TYR A 450 -0.92 -8.32 -30.09
CA TYR A 450 -1.44 -9.33 -30.99
C TYR A 450 -0.77 -10.68 -30.71
N ASP A 451 -1.53 -11.63 -30.15
CA ASP A 451 -1.08 -13.01 -29.93
C ASP A 451 -1.48 -13.91 -31.12
N ALA A 452 -0.54 -14.08 -32.06
CA ALA A 452 -0.74 -14.91 -33.25
C ALA A 452 -0.94 -16.40 -32.94
N ASP A 453 -0.38 -16.90 -31.84
CA ASP A 453 -0.56 -18.29 -31.44
C ASP A 453 -1.95 -18.52 -30.84
N TYR A 454 -2.46 -17.56 -30.07
CA TYR A 454 -3.82 -17.61 -29.54
C TYR A 454 -4.87 -17.57 -30.66
N ILE A 455 -4.70 -16.68 -31.65
CA ILE A 455 -5.58 -16.66 -32.84
C ILE A 455 -5.54 -18.02 -33.54
N ARG A 456 -4.36 -18.58 -33.77
CA ARG A 456 -4.20 -19.92 -34.36
C ARG A 456 -4.91 -21.00 -33.54
N ALA A 457 -4.88 -20.93 -32.21
CA ALA A 457 -5.61 -21.86 -31.36
C ALA A 457 -7.13 -21.74 -31.57
N LEU A 458 -7.67 -20.52 -31.64
CA LEU A 458 -9.09 -20.31 -31.93
C LEU A 458 -9.49 -20.82 -33.33
N GLU A 459 -8.61 -20.74 -34.32
CA GLU A 459 -8.84 -21.28 -35.68
C GLU A 459 -8.98 -22.82 -35.70
N TYR A 460 -8.37 -23.54 -34.76
CA TYR A 460 -8.63 -24.98 -34.58
C TYR A 460 -10.02 -25.27 -34.00
N GLY A 461 -10.68 -24.26 -33.45
CA GLY A 461 -12.05 -24.30 -32.95
C GLY A 461 -12.11 -24.38 -31.44
N MET A 462 -12.44 -23.26 -30.80
CA MET A 462 -12.82 -23.23 -29.38
C MET A 462 -14.35 -23.43 -29.25
N PRO A 463 -14.84 -24.37 -28.40
CA PRO A 463 -16.27 -24.50 -28.15
C PRO A 463 -16.84 -23.20 -27.54
N PRO A 464 -18.17 -22.96 -27.63
CA PRO A 464 -18.79 -21.90 -26.85
C PRO A 464 -18.48 -22.13 -25.37
N ALA A 465 -18.11 -21.10 -24.63
CA ALA A 465 -17.70 -21.23 -23.24
C ALA A 465 -18.10 -20.01 -22.43
N GLY A 466 -18.20 -20.18 -21.12
CA GLY A 466 -18.22 -19.09 -20.15
C GLY A 466 -16.92 -19.11 -19.35
N GLY A 467 -16.38 -17.94 -19.08
CA GLY A 467 -15.23 -17.77 -18.20
C GLY A 467 -15.47 -16.69 -17.16
N VAL A 468 -14.72 -16.79 -16.06
CA VAL A 468 -14.80 -15.86 -14.93
C VAL A 468 -13.45 -15.77 -14.22
N GLY A 469 -13.06 -14.55 -13.87
CA GLY A 469 -11.95 -14.25 -12.97
C GLY A 469 -12.46 -13.77 -11.62
N TYR A 470 -11.81 -14.18 -10.53
CA TYR A 470 -12.08 -13.75 -9.15
C TYR A 470 -10.83 -13.17 -8.51
N GLY A 471 -10.96 -12.02 -7.85
CA GLY A 471 -9.93 -11.48 -6.96
C GLY A 471 -9.93 -12.22 -5.62
N ILE A 472 -9.04 -13.21 -5.43
CA ILE A 472 -9.01 -14.02 -4.20
C ILE A 472 -8.62 -13.16 -2.99
N ASP A 473 -7.69 -12.22 -3.16
CA ASP A 473 -7.30 -11.31 -2.08
C ASP A 473 -8.46 -10.41 -1.64
N ARG A 474 -9.18 -9.80 -2.59
CA ARG A 474 -10.40 -9.01 -2.30
C ARG A 474 -11.46 -9.87 -1.61
N MET A 475 -11.70 -11.09 -2.08
CA MET A 475 -12.64 -12.01 -1.43
C MET A 475 -12.25 -12.30 0.04
N ILE A 476 -10.97 -12.44 0.34
CA ILE A 476 -10.50 -12.63 1.72
C ILE A 476 -10.71 -11.36 2.55
N MET A 477 -10.47 -10.17 1.98
CA MET A 477 -10.77 -8.89 2.63
C MET A 477 -12.23 -8.83 3.06
N LEU A 478 -13.15 -9.12 2.14
CA LEU A 478 -14.60 -9.16 2.38
C LEU A 478 -14.98 -10.12 3.52
N LEU A 479 -14.59 -11.40 3.38
CA LEU A 479 -15.02 -12.46 4.30
C LEU A 479 -14.35 -12.39 5.68
N CYS A 480 -13.25 -11.63 5.80
CA CYS A 480 -12.51 -11.45 7.04
C CYS A 480 -12.61 -10.02 7.61
N ASP A 481 -13.44 -9.16 7.05
CA ASP A 481 -13.61 -7.77 7.45
C ASP A 481 -12.28 -7.00 7.55
N GLN A 482 -11.47 -7.05 6.49
CA GLN A 482 -10.20 -6.33 6.40
C GLN A 482 -10.31 -5.18 5.39
N ALA A 483 -9.93 -3.97 5.83
CA ALA A 483 -10.01 -2.76 5.02
C ALA A 483 -8.94 -2.67 3.91
N SER A 484 -7.83 -3.39 4.08
CA SER A 484 -6.69 -3.33 3.16
C SER A 484 -6.23 -4.72 2.70
N ILE A 485 -5.83 -4.82 1.44
CA ILE A 485 -5.17 -6.00 0.87
C ILE A 485 -3.91 -6.38 1.65
N ARG A 486 -3.21 -5.39 2.23
CA ARG A 486 -2.01 -5.60 3.04
C ARG A 486 -2.29 -6.36 4.34
N ASP A 487 -3.54 -6.36 4.82
CA ASP A 487 -3.94 -7.12 6.00
C ASP A 487 -4.22 -8.60 5.69
N VAL A 488 -4.39 -8.96 4.42
CA VAL A 488 -4.65 -10.34 3.96
C VAL A 488 -3.49 -10.97 3.19
N LEU A 489 -2.40 -10.22 2.99
CA LEU A 489 -1.11 -10.69 2.47
C LEU A 489 -0.10 -10.86 3.61
N LEU A 490 0.56 -12.02 3.66
CA LEU A 490 1.58 -12.29 4.69
C LEU A 490 2.72 -11.27 4.59
N PHE A 491 3.20 -11.04 3.36
CA PHE A 491 4.29 -10.13 3.05
C PHE A 491 3.86 -9.26 1.87
N PRO A 492 3.09 -8.17 2.11
CA PRO A 492 2.75 -7.24 1.05
C PRO A 492 4.00 -6.56 0.50
N HIS A 493 3.95 -6.04 -0.72
CA HIS A 493 5.07 -5.28 -1.27
C HIS A 493 5.20 -3.97 -0.50
N MET A 494 6.43 -3.58 -0.16
CA MET A 494 6.74 -2.40 0.64
C MET A 494 7.91 -1.67 -0.02
N ARG A 495 7.96 -0.34 0.13
CA ARG A 495 9.17 0.42 -0.22
C ARG A 495 10.35 -0.09 0.64
N PRO A 496 11.55 -0.25 0.07
CA PRO A 496 12.74 -0.61 0.84
C PRO A 496 12.95 0.35 2.01
N GLU A 497 13.51 -0.16 3.12
CA GLU A 497 14.00 0.72 4.20
C GLU A 497 15.19 1.53 3.65
N SER A 498 15.31 2.79 4.04
CA SER A 498 16.47 3.62 3.68
C SER A 498 17.76 2.94 4.18
N LYS A 499 18.70 2.67 3.28
CA LYS A 499 19.99 2.09 3.67
C LYS A 499 20.81 3.16 4.38
N GLN A 500 20.90 3.11 5.71
CA GLN A 500 21.96 3.82 6.42
C GLN A 500 23.32 3.20 6.05
N GLU A 501 24.02 3.80 5.10
CA GLU A 501 25.40 3.42 4.78
C GLU A 501 26.31 3.73 5.95
N LYS A 502 26.86 2.68 6.59
CA LYS A 502 28.01 2.82 7.47
C LYS A 502 29.22 3.19 6.62
N GLN A 503 29.61 4.45 6.64
CA GLN A 503 30.90 4.90 6.12
C GLN A 503 32.03 4.14 6.81
N GLY A 504 32.75 3.34 6.03
CA GLY A 504 33.99 2.67 6.38
C GLY A 504 34.81 2.52 5.09
N GLU A 505 35.91 3.25 5.03
CA GLU A 505 36.84 3.44 3.92
C GLU A 505 37.20 2.17 3.12
N ALA A 506 37.05 2.21 1.78
CA ALA A 506 38.04 1.70 0.80
C ALA A 506 37.67 2.04 -0.67
N GLY A 507 38.37 3.04 -1.22
CA GLY A 507 38.92 3.18 -2.59
C GLY A 507 38.21 2.66 -3.86
N ASP A 508 37.81 3.62 -4.70
CA ASP A 508 37.73 3.72 -6.17
C ASP A 508 37.81 2.46 -7.08
N GLN A 509 36.78 2.29 -7.94
CA GLN A 509 36.88 2.55 -9.40
C GLN A 509 35.50 2.54 -10.11
N GLU A 510 35.33 3.48 -11.06
CA GLU A 510 34.13 3.95 -11.78
C GLU A 510 33.44 2.98 -12.78
N ALA A 511 32.10 3.12 -12.94
CA ALA A 511 31.42 3.57 -14.19
C ALA A 511 29.86 3.62 -14.05
N ALA A 512 29.25 4.72 -14.53
CA ALA A 512 27.84 5.17 -14.43
C ALA A 512 26.90 4.67 -15.56
N PRO A 513 25.62 5.13 -15.71
CA PRO A 513 24.62 5.65 -14.75
C PRO A 513 23.30 4.83 -14.72
N ALA A 514 22.47 5.00 -13.69
CA ALA A 514 21.09 4.52 -13.61
C ALA A 514 20.16 5.66 -13.11
N PRO A 515 18.88 5.71 -13.52
CA PRO A 515 18.03 6.88 -13.33
C PRO A 515 17.28 6.91 -11.98
N ALA A 516 17.07 8.15 -11.53
CA ALA A 516 16.06 8.70 -10.61
C ALA A 516 15.67 7.90 -9.35
N ALA A 517 16.18 8.38 -8.22
CA ALA A 517 15.80 7.98 -6.87
C ALA A 517 14.45 8.61 -6.46
N GLU A 518 13.54 7.78 -5.91
CA GLU A 518 12.39 8.23 -5.13
C GLU A 518 12.81 8.33 -3.65
N ALA A 519 12.81 9.54 -3.11
CA ALA A 519 12.77 9.79 -1.68
C ALA A 519 11.33 9.56 -1.18
N ALA A 520 11.20 8.88 -0.03
CA ALA A 520 9.94 8.68 0.66
C ALA A 520 10.11 9.25 2.08
N ALA A 521 9.27 10.22 2.41
CA ALA A 521 9.10 10.75 3.76
C ALA A 521 8.48 9.69 4.68
N GLU A 522 9.09 9.54 5.87
CA GLU A 522 8.61 8.82 7.05
C GLU A 522 8.29 9.87 8.12
N GLU A 523 7.13 9.81 8.79
CA GLU A 523 6.91 10.57 10.04
C GLU A 523 7.88 10.08 11.12
N ALA A 524 8.71 11.01 11.59
CA ALA A 524 9.82 10.82 12.49
C ALA A 524 9.43 10.36 13.92
N PRO A 525 10.26 9.54 14.59
CA PRO A 525 10.23 9.41 16.04
C PRO A 525 10.78 10.68 16.69
N ALA A 526 10.18 11.12 17.80
CA ALA A 526 10.59 12.30 18.57
C ALA A 526 12.13 12.40 18.73
N ALA A 527 12.70 13.44 18.12
CA ALA A 527 14.14 13.66 17.97
C ALA A 527 14.85 13.94 19.30
N ALA A 528 16.02 13.33 19.48
CA ALA A 528 17.07 13.90 20.32
C ALA A 528 17.66 15.10 19.55
N GLY A 529 17.49 16.31 20.07
CA GLY A 529 17.76 17.55 19.34
C GLY A 529 19.20 17.72 18.86
N VAL A 530 19.34 18.07 17.58
CA VAL A 530 20.55 18.69 17.02
C VAL A 530 20.52 20.17 17.40
N GLU A 531 21.52 20.68 18.12
CA GLU A 531 21.63 22.11 18.42
C GLU A 531 22.14 22.87 17.19
N LEU A 532 21.36 23.83 16.68
CA LEU A 532 21.82 24.78 15.66
C LEU A 532 22.98 25.62 16.18
N SER A 533 23.91 26.00 15.30
CA SER A 533 25.02 26.90 15.64
C SER A 533 25.26 27.96 14.56
N GLY A 534 26.06 28.98 14.86
CA GLY A 534 26.47 30.00 13.88
C GLY A 534 25.31 30.81 13.30
N ALA A 535 25.38 31.09 11.99
CA ALA A 535 24.39 31.88 11.25
C ALA A 535 23.01 31.20 11.23
N ALA A 536 22.95 29.87 11.20
CA ALA A 536 21.69 29.13 11.27
C ALA A 536 20.97 29.33 12.62
N ALA A 537 21.71 29.36 13.73
CA ALA A 537 21.13 29.67 15.04
C ALA A 537 20.74 31.16 15.15
N GLU A 538 21.50 32.07 14.55
CA GLU A 538 21.14 33.50 14.52
C GLU A 538 19.85 33.75 13.73
N ALA A 539 19.70 33.12 12.57
CA ALA A 539 18.48 33.15 11.77
C ALA A 539 17.28 32.56 12.54
N ALA A 540 17.42 31.36 13.12
CA ALA A 540 16.34 30.71 13.87
C ALA A 540 15.88 31.52 15.08
N ASN A 541 16.80 32.22 15.76
CA ASN A 541 16.51 33.09 16.90
C ASN A 541 16.09 34.52 16.51
N THR A 542 16.16 34.90 15.24
CA THR A 542 15.65 36.18 14.76
C THR A 542 14.14 36.20 14.97
N PRO A 543 13.52 37.26 15.55
CA PRO A 543 12.07 37.32 15.73
C PRO A 543 11.33 37.33 14.39
N ALA A 544 10.13 36.74 14.36
CA ALA A 544 9.24 36.87 13.20
C ALA A 544 8.85 38.35 12.96
N PRO A 545 8.78 38.80 11.70
CA PRO A 545 8.29 40.12 11.33
C PRO A 545 6.94 40.45 11.95
N GLN A 546 6.72 41.71 12.34
CA GLN A 546 5.41 42.16 12.78
C GLN A 546 4.55 42.62 11.59
N PRO A 547 3.22 42.43 11.63
CA PRO A 547 2.33 42.92 10.57
C PRO A 547 2.50 44.42 10.30
N GLY A 548 2.77 44.79 9.05
CA GLY A 548 3.00 46.18 8.62
C GLY A 548 4.42 46.71 8.87
N GLU A 549 5.35 45.85 9.29
CA GLU A 549 6.78 46.17 9.30
C GLU A 549 7.32 46.20 7.88
N LYS A 550 8.12 47.22 7.56
CA LYS A 550 8.81 47.30 6.26
C LYS A 550 10.09 46.46 6.32
N LEU A 551 10.20 45.49 5.41
CA LEU A 551 11.28 44.51 5.38
C LEU A 551 12.28 44.81 4.26
N GLU A 552 13.56 44.61 4.56
CA GLU A 552 14.66 44.78 3.59
C GLU A 552 15.52 43.51 3.59
N ALA A 553 15.69 42.90 2.41
CA ALA A 553 16.40 41.64 2.27
C ALA A 553 17.93 41.78 2.38
N GLY A 554 18.47 43.00 2.25
CA GLY A 554 19.91 43.24 2.22
C GLY A 554 20.60 42.87 0.89
N ILE A 555 19.84 42.34 -0.08
CA ILE A 555 20.30 41.95 -1.41
C ILE A 555 19.29 42.44 -2.48
N SER A 556 19.75 42.73 -3.69
CA SER A 556 18.85 43.03 -4.82
C SER A 556 18.39 41.74 -5.49
N ARG A 557 17.23 41.75 -6.17
CA ARG A 557 16.77 40.61 -6.99
C ARG A 557 17.83 40.07 -7.95
N ASP A 558 18.53 40.95 -8.67
CA ASP A 558 19.56 40.51 -9.63
C ASP A 558 20.71 39.79 -8.91
N ALA A 559 21.14 40.29 -7.74
CA ALA A 559 22.18 39.64 -6.95
C ALA A 559 21.69 38.33 -6.31
N ALA A 560 20.42 38.26 -5.90
CA ALA A 560 19.80 37.02 -5.42
C ALA A 560 19.73 35.96 -6.52
N LEU A 561 19.39 36.34 -7.76
CA LEU A 561 19.35 35.42 -8.88
C LEU A 561 20.75 34.90 -9.24
N GLU A 562 21.78 35.75 -9.20
CA GLU A 562 23.16 35.32 -9.40
C GLU A 562 23.65 34.41 -8.25
N LEU A 563 23.19 34.64 -7.02
CA LEU A 563 23.46 33.76 -5.88
C LEU A 563 22.80 32.39 -6.05
N LEU A 564 21.52 32.35 -6.45
CA LEU A 564 20.80 31.11 -6.75
C LEU A 564 21.53 30.27 -7.81
N LYS A 565 21.94 30.91 -8.91
CA LYS A 565 22.68 30.26 -10.02
C LYS A 565 24.11 29.87 -9.67
N ALA A 566 24.68 30.45 -8.62
CA ALA A 566 26.02 30.06 -8.16
C ALA A 566 25.99 28.70 -7.45
N HIS A 567 24.90 28.39 -6.75
CA HIS A 567 24.74 27.19 -5.93
C HIS A 567 23.84 26.11 -6.56
N ASN A 568 23.05 26.46 -7.57
CA ASN A 568 22.22 25.51 -8.32
C ASN A 568 22.58 25.56 -9.82
N GLN A 569 22.96 24.41 -10.38
CA GLN A 569 23.34 24.24 -11.78
C GLN A 569 22.28 23.48 -12.59
N ASP A 570 21.36 22.75 -11.95
CA ASP A 570 20.20 22.16 -12.61
C ASP A 570 19.20 23.26 -12.98
N GLU A 571 18.79 23.27 -14.24
CA GLU A 571 17.79 24.20 -14.76
C GLU A 571 16.47 24.09 -13.99
N TYR A 572 16.15 22.89 -13.48
CA TYR A 572 14.96 22.65 -12.66
C TYR A 572 14.94 23.51 -11.38
N HIS A 573 16.00 23.51 -10.56
CA HIS A 573 16.00 24.25 -9.29
C HIS A 573 16.02 25.76 -9.50
N ILE A 574 16.68 26.24 -10.55
CA ILE A 574 16.64 27.66 -10.93
C ILE A 574 15.21 28.07 -11.34
N LEU A 575 14.52 27.24 -12.13
CA LEU A 575 13.14 27.49 -12.53
C LEU A 575 12.17 27.41 -11.34
N HIS A 576 12.35 26.44 -10.43
CA HIS A 576 11.58 26.31 -9.19
C HIS A 576 11.71 27.58 -8.33
N GLY A 577 12.92 28.08 -8.12
CA GLY A 577 13.13 29.35 -7.41
C GLY A 577 12.44 30.55 -8.08
N LEU A 578 12.47 30.63 -9.41
CA LEU A 578 11.77 31.70 -10.15
C LEU A 578 10.24 31.56 -10.10
N GLN A 579 9.72 30.33 -10.08
CA GLN A 579 8.30 30.04 -9.88
C GLN A 579 7.85 30.50 -8.50
N LEU A 580 8.60 30.15 -7.45
CA LEU A 580 8.30 30.56 -6.08
C LEU A 580 8.43 32.07 -5.89
N GLU A 581 9.40 32.73 -6.54
CA GLU A 581 9.43 34.19 -6.58
C GLU A 581 8.09 34.76 -7.10
N GLY A 582 7.58 34.23 -8.22
CA GLY A 582 6.33 34.68 -8.83
C GLY A 582 5.13 34.51 -7.90
N LEU A 583 4.98 33.32 -7.32
CA LEU A 583 3.90 33.00 -6.37
C LEU A 583 3.97 33.87 -5.11
N MET A 584 5.16 34.04 -4.55
CA MET A 584 5.36 34.87 -3.37
C MET A 584 5.02 36.34 -3.64
N ARG A 585 5.40 36.89 -4.80
CA ARG A 585 4.99 38.25 -5.20
C ARG A 585 3.49 38.37 -5.42
N TYR A 586 2.85 37.38 -6.05
CA TYR A 586 1.41 37.35 -6.26
C TYR A 586 0.62 37.42 -4.95
N TYR A 587 1.03 36.64 -3.95
CA TYR A 587 0.41 36.66 -2.63
C TYR A 587 0.79 37.89 -1.80
N ALA A 588 2.01 38.41 -1.95
CA ALA A 588 2.41 39.67 -1.31
C ALA A 588 1.50 40.82 -1.74
N ARG A 589 1.16 40.93 -3.04
CA ARG A 589 0.21 41.97 -3.52
C ARG A 589 -1.16 41.93 -2.82
N GLN A 590 -1.57 40.76 -2.34
CA GLN A 590 -2.85 40.56 -1.67
C GLN A 590 -2.76 40.79 -0.16
N PHE A 591 -1.68 40.34 0.47
CA PHE A 591 -1.55 40.32 1.93
C PHE A 591 -0.63 41.42 2.48
N ASP A 592 0.40 41.83 1.74
CA ASP A 592 1.47 42.73 2.19
C ASP A 592 2.22 43.39 1.01
N SER A 593 1.50 44.24 0.26
CA SER A 593 2.02 44.81 -1.00
C SER A 593 3.24 45.72 -0.82
N GLU A 594 3.52 46.23 0.38
CA GLU A 594 4.69 47.06 0.66
C GLU A 594 6.00 46.25 0.71
N ASN A 595 5.91 44.93 0.89
CA ASN A 595 7.03 44.00 1.01
C ASN A 595 7.13 43.00 -0.15
N GLU A 596 6.51 43.29 -1.31
CA GLU A 596 6.50 42.40 -2.49
C GLU A 596 7.91 41.95 -2.92
N GLU A 597 8.88 42.85 -2.92
CA GLU A 597 10.28 42.53 -3.27
C GLU A 597 10.93 41.58 -2.26
N PHE A 598 10.65 41.77 -0.98
CA PHE A 598 11.17 40.92 0.09
C PHE A 598 10.62 39.49 -0.02
N TRP A 599 9.30 39.36 -0.21
CA TRP A 599 8.64 38.07 -0.41
C TRP A 599 9.18 37.35 -1.65
N GLY A 600 9.40 38.09 -2.75
CA GLY A 600 10.01 37.55 -3.97
C GLY A 600 11.42 37.01 -3.75
N ILE A 601 12.27 37.71 -2.99
CA ILE A 601 13.63 37.23 -2.66
C ILE A 601 13.59 35.99 -1.77
N VAL A 602 12.68 35.94 -0.80
CA VAL A 602 12.47 34.76 0.04
C VAL A 602 12.07 33.55 -0.81
N GLY A 603 11.09 33.71 -1.72
CA GLY A 603 10.69 32.64 -2.64
C GLY A 603 11.81 32.21 -3.58
N MET A 604 12.60 33.15 -4.11
CA MET A 604 13.70 32.84 -5.02
C MET A 604 14.81 32.01 -4.37
N LEU A 605 15.11 32.26 -3.10
CA LEU A 605 16.27 31.69 -2.40
C LEU A 605 15.90 30.56 -1.43
N HIS A 606 14.63 30.12 -1.38
CA HIS A 606 14.20 29.14 -0.38
C HIS A 606 15.00 27.82 -0.44
N ASP A 607 15.28 27.35 -1.66
CA ASP A 607 16.07 26.14 -1.93
C ASP A 607 17.52 26.44 -2.36
N LEU A 608 18.11 27.54 -1.87
CA LEU A 608 19.46 27.96 -2.28
C LEU A 608 20.51 26.85 -2.11
N ASP A 609 20.41 26.06 -1.05
CA ASP A 609 21.37 25.02 -0.67
C ASP A 609 21.01 23.61 -1.17
N TRP A 610 19.87 23.43 -1.85
CA TRP A 610 19.31 22.11 -2.13
C TRP A 610 20.24 21.18 -2.92
N GLU A 611 20.89 21.65 -3.99
CA GLU A 611 21.81 20.81 -4.78
C GLU A 611 23.07 20.38 -4.01
N GLU A 612 23.56 21.23 -3.11
CA GLU A 612 24.77 20.97 -2.36
C GLU A 612 24.49 20.21 -1.05
N PHE A 613 23.31 20.41 -0.46
CA PHE A 613 22.94 19.96 0.89
C PHE A 613 21.46 19.51 1.00
N PRO A 614 21.02 18.44 0.30
CA PRO A 614 19.61 18.04 0.19
C PRO A 614 19.05 17.25 1.38
N THR A 615 19.80 17.09 2.48
CA THR A 615 19.35 16.29 3.64
C THR A 615 18.43 17.10 4.54
N GLU A 616 17.47 16.44 5.21
CA GLU A 616 16.53 17.10 6.13
C GLU A 616 17.26 17.85 7.26
N GLU A 617 18.45 17.37 7.67
CA GLU A 617 19.25 18.02 8.71
C GLU A 617 20.05 19.24 8.24
N ASP A 618 20.49 19.28 6.97
CA ASP A 618 21.33 20.36 6.44
C ASP A 618 20.51 21.40 5.63
N HIS A 619 19.41 21.00 4.99
CA HIS A 619 18.56 21.88 4.18
C HIS A 619 18.03 23.05 5.00
N THR A 620 18.12 24.26 4.46
CA THR A 620 17.85 25.57 5.09
C THR A 620 18.80 25.97 6.24
N VAL A 621 19.49 25.01 6.86
CA VAL A 621 20.57 25.29 7.82
C VAL A 621 21.78 25.84 7.08
N ARG A 622 22.15 25.21 5.95
CA ARG A 622 23.24 25.67 5.08
C ARG A 622 22.86 26.91 4.29
N ALA A 623 21.60 27.04 3.85
CA ALA A 623 21.10 28.27 3.24
C ALA A 623 21.33 29.48 4.16
N ALA A 624 21.05 29.35 5.46
CA ALA A 624 21.28 30.45 6.41
C ALA A 624 22.76 30.88 6.50
N GLU A 625 23.70 29.94 6.40
CA GLU A 625 25.14 30.21 6.35
C GLU A 625 25.52 30.93 5.05
N MET A 626 25.08 30.42 3.90
CA MET A 626 25.33 31.01 2.58
C MET A 626 24.76 32.43 2.44
N LEU A 627 23.54 32.64 2.94
CA LEU A 627 22.87 33.94 2.94
C LEU A 627 23.62 34.96 3.81
N ALA A 628 24.12 34.53 4.98
CA ALA A 628 24.92 35.38 5.85
C ALA A 628 26.25 35.79 5.19
N GLU A 629 26.91 34.86 4.49
CA GLU A 629 28.14 35.15 3.72
C GLU A 629 27.89 36.14 2.57
N ALA A 630 26.72 36.05 1.93
CA ALA A 630 26.27 36.98 0.89
C ALA A 630 25.77 38.34 1.44
N GLY A 631 25.75 38.53 2.77
CA GLY A 631 25.31 39.77 3.41
C GLY A 631 23.79 39.97 3.40
N VAL A 632 23.02 38.90 3.21
CA VAL A 632 21.55 38.92 3.26
C VAL A 632 21.09 39.07 4.70
N ALA A 633 19.98 39.79 4.91
CA ALA A 633 19.43 40.04 6.24
C ALA A 633 19.00 38.71 6.92
N PRO A 634 19.30 38.50 8.23
CA PRO A 634 18.94 37.26 8.94
C PRO A 634 17.45 36.90 8.92
N VAL A 635 16.57 37.90 8.76
CA VAL A 635 15.12 37.71 8.64
C VAL A 635 14.72 36.97 7.35
N VAL A 636 15.51 37.04 6.28
CA VAL A 636 15.32 36.24 5.05
C VAL A 636 15.64 34.78 5.34
N ALA A 637 16.79 34.51 5.96
CA ALA A 637 17.20 33.16 6.34
C ALA A 637 16.21 32.54 7.34
N ARG A 638 15.71 33.31 8.31
CA ARG A 638 14.65 32.86 9.22
C ARG A 638 13.41 32.40 8.43
N ALA A 639 12.93 33.24 7.51
CA ALA A 639 11.73 32.93 6.74
C ALA A 639 11.91 31.66 5.91
N ILE A 640 13.09 31.50 5.29
CA ILE A 640 13.45 30.30 4.54
C ILE A 640 13.45 29.09 5.47
N GLN A 641 14.07 29.14 6.65
CA GLN A 641 14.08 28.00 7.58
C GLN A 641 12.68 27.49 7.99
N THR A 642 11.64 28.31 7.89
CA THR A 642 10.28 27.87 8.27
C THR A 642 9.70 26.78 7.37
N HIS A 643 10.06 26.72 6.08
CA HIS A 643 9.50 25.72 5.16
C HIS A 643 10.04 24.30 5.41
N ASN A 644 11.17 24.17 6.10
CA ASN A 644 11.75 22.89 6.50
C ASN A 644 11.47 22.53 7.99
N SER A 645 10.67 23.35 8.70
CA SER A 645 10.40 23.16 10.14
C SER A 645 9.58 21.92 10.48
N ASP A 646 8.95 21.32 9.45
CA ASP A 646 8.13 20.12 9.55
C ASP A 646 8.93 18.83 9.75
N VAL A 647 10.18 18.83 9.29
CA VAL A 647 11.11 17.70 9.41
C VAL A 647 12.30 18.00 10.33
N ASN A 648 12.61 19.29 10.55
CA ASN A 648 13.66 19.71 11.47
C ASN A 648 13.12 20.58 12.62
N ALA A 649 12.87 19.92 13.77
CA ALA A 649 12.29 20.55 14.97
C ALA A 649 13.17 21.63 15.63
N ALA A 650 14.42 21.83 15.19
CA ALA A 650 15.28 22.90 15.66
C ALA A 650 15.02 24.23 14.93
N LEU A 651 14.32 24.21 13.79
CA LEU A 651 13.99 25.38 12.98
C LEU A 651 12.73 26.09 13.48
N PRO A 652 12.58 27.41 13.24
CA PRO A 652 11.38 28.15 13.60
C PRO A 652 10.16 27.68 12.80
N THR A 653 9.01 27.51 13.46
CA THR A 653 7.72 27.27 12.78
C THR A 653 7.17 28.58 12.19
N PRO A 654 6.37 28.53 11.11
CA PRO A 654 5.84 29.73 10.45
C PRO A 654 4.90 30.54 11.38
N GLU A 655 5.26 31.80 11.61
CA GLU A 655 4.51 32.75 12.44
C GLU A 655 3.88 33.87 11.59
N HIS A 656 4.64 34.41 10.63
CA HIS A 656 4.23 35.50 9.74
C HIS A 656 3.43 34.98 8.52
N GLN A 657 2.57 35.82 7.94
CA GLN A 657 1.74 35.44 6.78
C GLN A 657 2.59 34.99 5.58
N MET A 658 3.73 35.64 5.35
CA MET A 658 4.68 35.27 4.30
C MET A 658 5.23 33.84 4.48
N GLU A 659 5.63 33.49 5.70
CA GLU A 659 6.20 32.17 6.03
C GLU A 659 5.17 31.07 5.77
N ARG A 660 3.91 31.32 6.15
CA ARG A 660 2.78 30.41 5.88
C ARG A 660 2.50 30.23 4.39
N VAL A 661 2.60 31.32 3.62
CA VAL A 661 2.44 31.25 2.16
C VAL A 661 3.57 30.42 1.57
N LEU A 662 4.84 30.67 1.94
CA LEU A 662 6.00 29.91 1.45
C LEU A 662 5.80 28.40 1.67
N CYS A 663 5.50 27.98 2.91
CA CYS A 663 5.23 26.58 3.23
C CYS A 663 4.09 25.97 2.39
N ALA A 664 3.09 26.78 2.02
CA ALA A 664 1.92 26.30 1.29
C ALA A 664 2.14 26.22 -0.23
N VAL A 665 2.97 27.10 -0.80
CA VAL A 665 3.21 27.16 -2.25
C VAL A 665 4.31 26.22 -2.73
N ASP A 666 5.31 25.96 -1.90
CA ASP A 666 6.51 25.19 -2.27
C ASP A 666 6.17 23.79 -2.79
N GLU A 667 5.75 22.89 -1.90
CA GLU A 667 5.48 21.49 -2.23
C GLU A 667 4.34 21.32 -3.27
N LEU A 668 3.32 22.18 -3.20
CA LEU A 668 2.16 22.11 -4.07
C LEU A 668 2.48 22.57 -5.51
N SER A 669 3.37 23.54 -5.68
CA SER A 669 3.83 23.96 -7.01
C SER A 669 4.54 22.82 -7.75
N GLY A 670 5.33 22.01 -7.04
CA GLY A 670 5.95 20.79 -7.58
C GLY A 670 4.91 19.77 -8.08
N LEU A 671 3.84 19.54 -7.31
CA LEU A 671 2.74 18.66 -7.72
C LEU A 671 1.98 19.22 -8.94
N ILE A 672 1.78 20.54 -9.00
CA ILE A 672 1.14 21.19 -10.14
C ILE A 672 2.01 21.06 -11.39
N ASN A 673 3.30 21.34 -11.31
CA ASN A 673 4.25 21.16 -12.41
C ASN A 673 4.25 19.74 -12.97
N ALA A 674 4.23 18.74 -12.09
CA ALA A 674 4.11 17.35 -12.52
C ALA A 674 2.79 17.11 -13.28
N CYS A 675 1.68 17.67 -12.79
CA CYS A 675 0.38 17.59 -13.47
C CYS A 675 0.38 18.27 -14.83
N VAL A 676 1.05 19.42 -14.95
CA VAL A 676 1.16 20.21 -16.18
C VAL A 676 1.92 19.45 -17.26
N LYS A 677 2.97 18.69 -16.91
CA LYS A 677 3.71 17.83 -17.85
C LYS A 677 2.85 16.74 -18.51
N LEU A 678 1.70 16.40 -17.94
CA LEU A 678 0.75 15.44 -18.50
C LEU A 678 -0.31 16.10 -19.40
N ARG A 679 -0.33 17.43 -19.48
CA ARG A 679 -1.33 18.17 -20.26
C ARG A 679 -0.89 18.30 -21.71
N PRO A 680 -1.79 18.17 -22.69
CA PRO A 680 -1.46 18.38 -24.11
C PRO A 680 -0.86 19.77 -24.40
N SER A 681 -1.24 20.80 -23.65
CA SER A 681 -0.67 22.15 -23.81
C SER A 681 0.66 22.36 -23.09
N HIS A 682 1.04 21.45 -22.18
CA HIS A 682 2.16 21.63 -21.25
C HIS A 682 2.07 22.93 -20.42
N SER A 683 0.86 23.46 -20.19
CA SER A 683 0.62 24.71 -19.47
C SER A 683 -0.38 24.52 -18.32
N VAL A 684 -0.23 25.28 -17.23
CA VAL A 684 -1.23 25.31 -16.14
C VAL A 684 -2.58 25.90 -16.57
N THR A 685 -2.63 26.59 -17.72
CA THR A 685 -3.85 27.20 -18.25
C THR A 685 -4.95 26.21 -18.60
N ASP A 686 -4.62 24.98 -19.01
CA ASP A 686 -5.59 23.91 -19.28
C ASP A 686 -5.77 22.94 -18.09
N MET A 687 -5.12 23.22 -16.96
CA MET A 687 -5.20 22.44 -15.75
C MET A 687 -6.42 22.82 -14.91
N ASN A 688 -7.13 21.82 -14.38
CA ASN A 688 -8.31 22.03 -13.55
C ASN A 688 -8.15 21.40 -12.15
N LEU A 689 -8.94 21.91 -11.20
CA LEU A 689 -8.91 21.51 -9.80
C LEU A 689 -9.15 20.00 -9.61
N LYS A 690 -10.05 19.40 -10.39
CA LYS A 690 -10.37 17.97 -10.26
C LYS A 690 -9.18 17.11 -10.66
N SER A 691 -8.53 17.45 -11.77
CA SER A 691 -7.33 16.82 -12.27
C SER A 691 -6.19 16.89 -11.24
N LEU A 692 -5.98 18.06 -10.61
CA LEU A 692 -5.03 18.21 -9.52
C LEU A 692 -5.41 17.32 -8.32
N LYS A 693 -6.68 17.32 -7.89
CA LYS A 693 -7.17 16.47 -6.79
C LYS A 693 -7.00 14.98 -7.06
N LYS A 694 -7.26 14.53 -8.30
CA LYS A 694 -7.09 13.12 -8.71
C LYS A 694 -5.63 12.72 -8.61
N LYS A 695 -4.72 13.57 -9.09
CA LYS A 695 -3.28 13.35 -9.02
C LYS A 695 -2.72 13.46 -7.60
N TYR A 696 -3.24 14.37 -6.78
CA TYR A 696 -2.93 14.45 -5.36
C TYR A 696 -3.27 13.14 -4.64
N LYS A 697 -4.46 12.57 -4.87
CA LYS A 697 -4.88 11.27 -4.30
C LYS A 697 -4.04 10.09 -4.79
N THR A 698 -3.36 10.23 -5.92
CA THR A 698 -2.49 9.20 -6.50
C THR A 698 -1.09 9.36 -5.89
N ALA A 699 -0.82 8.73 -4.75
CA ALA A 699 0.45 8.91 -4.02
C ALA A 699 1.72 8.51 -4.82
N SER A 700 1.59 7.68 -5.86
CA SER A 700 2.69 7.34 -6.78
C SER A 700 2.99 8.42 -7.82
N PHE A 701 2.04 9.31 -8.09
CA PHE A 701 2.24 10.38 -9.05
C PHE A 701 2.96 11.55 -8.37
N ALA A 702 4.05 12.06 -8.95
CA ALA A 702 4.90 13.07 -8.29
C ALA A 702 5.25 12.62 -6.85
N ALA A 703 5.87 11.43 -6.74
CA ALA A 703 6.17 10.79 -5.46
C ALA A 703 7.15 11.60 -4.60
N GLY A 704 7.96 12.47 -5.22
CA GLY A 704 8.80 13.43 -4.52
C GLY A 704 8.05 14.60 -3.93
N CYS A 705 6.72 14.73 -4.16
CA CYS A 705 5.90 15.74 -3.52
C CYS A 705 5.17 15.17 -2.28
N ASP A 706 5.51 15.62 -1.08
CA ASP A 706 4.92 15.14 0.16
C ASP A 706 3.47 15.65 0.35
N ARG A 707 2.53 14.72 0.52
CA ARG A 707 1.11 15.02 0.67
C ARG A 707 0.76 15.59 2.04
N GLU A 708 1.49 15.21 3.08
CA GLU A 708 1.32 15.72 4.44
C GLU A 708 1.83 17.15 4.54
N VAL A 709 2.95 17.47 3.87
CA VAL A 709 3.46 18.84 3.73
C VAL A 709 2.43 19.72 3.00
N ILE A 710 1.88 19.27 1.88
CA ILE A 710 0.81 20.00 1.17
C ILE A 710 -0.44 20.20 2.05
N ALA A 711 -0.85 19.19 2.80
CA ALA A 711 -2.01 19.28 3.71
C ALA A 711 -1.76 20.30 4.84
N ARG A 712 -0.55 20.29 5.42
CA ARG A 712 -0.14 21.22 6.47
C ARG A 712 0.01 22.66 5.96
N GLY A 713 0.42 22.84 4.69
CA GLY A 713 0.31 24.12 3.99
C GLY A 713 -1.11 24.69 3.99
N ALA A 714 -2.13 23.85 3.83
CA ALA A 714 -3.53 24.27 3.90
C ALA A 714 -3.92 24.69 5.33
N GLU A 715 -3.45 23.96 6.34
CA GLU A 715 -3.64 24.29 7.75
C GLU A 715 -3.00 25.64 8.12
N TYR A 716 -1.76 25.90 7.69
CA TYR A 716 -1.08 27.17 7.90
C TYR A 716 -1.82 28.34 7.24
N MET A 717 -2.38 28.12 6.06
CA MET A 717 -3.18 29.12 5.35
C MET A 717 -4.60 29.26 5.92
N GLY A 718 -5.02 28.40 6.85
CA GLY A 718 -6.38 28.38 7.40
C GLY A 718 -7.44 28.06 6.34
N MET A 719 -7.09 27.26 5.34
CA MET A 719 -7.91 26.91 4.19
C MET A 719 -8.24 25.42 4.20
N GLU A 720 -9.40 25.04 3.66
CA GLU A 720 -9.62 23.66 3.26
C GLU A 720 -8.66 23.30 2.12
N LEU A 721 -8.21 22.06 2.04
CA LEU A 721 -7.24 21.60 1.02
C LEU A 721 -7.69 21.92 -0.42
N SER A 722 -9.01 21.86 -0.66
CA SER A 722 -9.59 22.21 -1.96
C SER A 722 -9.47 23.71 -2.30
N ASP A 723 -9.55 24.57 -1.29
CA ASP A 723 -9.45 26.01 -1.44
C ASP A 723 -7.99 26.42 -1.66
N LEU A 724 -7.05 25.77 -0.97
CA LEU A 724 -5.62 25.93 -1.23
C LEU A 724 -5.28 25.58 -2.68
N PHE A 725 -5.72 24.42 -3.17
CA PHE A 725 -5.50 23.99 -4.55
C PHE A 725 -6.05 24.98 -5.56
N THR A 726 -7.25 25.51 -5.31
CA THR A 726 -7.86 26.51 -6.17
C THR A 726 -7.04 27.80 -6.14
N SER A 727 -6.66 28.27 -4.96
CA SER A 727 -5.92 29.51 -4.76
C SER A 727 -4.59 29.50 -5.51
N ILE A 728 -3.80 28.44 -5.37
CA ILE A 728 -2.47 28.35 -5.99
C ILE A 728 -2.61 28.10 -7.50
N LEU A 729 -3.54 27.25 -7.93
CA LEU A 729 -3.80 27.02 -9.36
C LEU A 729 -4.22 28.31 -10.08
N ASP A 730 -5.06 29.13 -9.45
CA ASP A 730 -5.47 30.43 -10.01
C ASP A 730 -4.32 31.45 -9.99
N ALA A 731 -3.46 31.40 -8.96
CA ALA A 731 -2.25 32.21 -8.89
C ALA A 731 -1.28 31.92 -10.06
N GLU A 732 -0.99 30.64 -10.31
CA GLU A 732 -0.12 30.24 -11.42
C GLU A 732 -0.71 30.63 -12.78
N LYS A 733 -2.02 30.45 -12.99
CA LYS A 733 -2.70 30.90 -14.21
C LYS A 733 -2.60 32.41 -14.42
N ALA A 734 -2.79 33.20 -13.35
CA ALA A 734 -2.63 34.64 -13.43
C ALA A 734 -1.19 35.04 -13.79
N LEU A 735 -0.18 34.34 -13.25
CA LEU A 735 1.23 34.58 -13.56
C LEU A 735 1.60 34.23 -15.01
N VAL A 736 0.98 33.20 -15.59
CA VAL A 736 1.08 32.91 -17.04
C VAL A 736 0.48 34.05 -17.87
N GLU A 737 -0.70 34.55 -17.50
CA GLU A 737 -1.35 35.68 -18.18
C GLU A 737 -0.54 36.99 -18.07
N GLU A 738 0.20 37.17 -16.97
CA GLU A 738 1.14 38.29 -16.77
C GLU A 738 2.44 38.14 -17.59
N GLY A 739 2.65 37.01 -18.27
CA GLY A 739 3.82 36.72 -19.10
C GLY A 739 5.08 36.45 -18.27
N ASN A 740 4.93 35.83 -17.09
CA ASN A 740 6.07 35.43 -16.28
C ASN A 740 6.78 34.22 -16.93
N PRO A 741 8.04 34.37 -17.39
CA PRO A 741 8.74 33.32 -18.13
C PRO A 741 9.05 32.05 -17.31
N ALA A 742 8.86 32.07 -15.99
CA ALA A 742 8.97 30.87 -15.16
C ALA A 742 7.79 29.89 -15.34
N PHE A 743 6.70 30.34 -15.98
CA PHE A 743 5.46 29.58 -16.19
C PHE A 743 5.12 29.36 -17.68
N GLU A 744 6.01 29.77 -18.59
CA GLU A 744 5.97 29.45 -20.04
C GLU A 744 6.73 28.15 -20.33
#